data_AF-A0A2C5YU77-F1
#
_entry.id   AF-A0A2C5YU77-F1
#
_cell.length_a   1.000
_cell.length_b   1.000
_cell.length_c   1.000
_cell.angle_alpha   90.00
_cell.angle_beta   90.00
_cell.angle_gamma   90.00
#
_symmetry.space_group_name_H-M   'P 1'
#
loop_
_entity.id
_entity.type
_entity.pdbx_description
1 polymer ?
#
loop_
_entity_poly.entity_id
_entity_poly.type
_entity_poly.pdbx_seq_one_letter_code
_entity_poly.pdbx_strand_id
1 'polypeptide(L)'
;MTQDNDGTVAHEDQKSTAQAAEKTRTLRAECLCGKVRMSLEVPVSRLPVVAYLCHCSKCRYGTGSPCIFHTMLPEGTRPSFVDESSLGSYLAPGAKYSYEFCSTCGCHIGGVSIDRKIWTVTPSIFKDYGPDTFQIRNHVFSSSAKGGGLSSIVTHMGDQPINSWNPDPNDETAKLVECEPEVGPDGSDRLRARCWCGGVSFTVSRPTTEVLDDTFMSRFVSPRDPRKWKAVIDACDDCRLVTGTHVIGWAFVPLAVCEPAIGVDLAIGTSQTYASSDGVLRSFCRVCGATVFFSCKRRQPSEKQAVVDLAIGILRAPDGVMAEDWLTWRARPSFADSGLRFDREFAEALNSGMKAWILTNWQPRMIRIRSFGLGRGPVHHQFRRAMASSARSYNDALDALNSLQTPFAVIEARRKAGERPDEASLEEMRCYLRRLGKGSTCAYVDSILGRYRQAYGVPRSVGLFTSPHLVAVRERIRIDSKPISEDMFAKYFFQVYDGLGASTDDSCVPPGSRPIYSRFLTLMSWHVFLSERVDVAVYETGVGGAFDATNVIESPVAAGISTIGIDHTFALGDTLKQIAWHKAGIIKTGRPAFTISQAPEAAEVIRQRAAEKGAVLKKLDVDARLLDGVRIRPDVDFQRKNATLAIALAEQALDKLGMAPKPGAALTPEFIDGLEQTEIRGRCEVKAEDGLTWYIDGAHTPDSLEVSSKWFANETADCPGPRIFIFNQQSRSEAVDFLNAIHAAASRHRVGKPCFDHVVFCTNVTHASSNRRDFFNRQVDPDSIDKLTVQRRFAQRWAELDPAAQVVVLPSVAEAIGHARQFAVGGETALAYVTGSLHLVGGVLSILEEADAL
;
A
#
# COMPACT_ATOMS: atom_id res chain seq x y z
N MET A 1 -60.04 39.56 -65.24
CA MET A 1 -61.12 38.72 -64.69
C MET A 1 -60.87 38.66 -63.19
N THR A 2 -61.56 39.44 -62.34
CA THR A 2 -62.98 39.34 -61.92
C THR A 2 -63.22 38.12 -61.02
N GLN A 3 -63.81 38.23 -59.82
CA GLN A 3 -64.18 39.42 -59.03
C GLN A 3 -64.44 38.98 -57.56
N ASP A 4 -64.68 39.92 -56.65
CA ASP A 4 -65.01 39.69 -55.23
C ASP A 4 -66.41 39.06 -55.05
N ASN A 5 -66.63 38.29 -53.96
CA ASN A 5 -67.54 38.73 -52.89
C ASN A 5 -67.56 37.84 -51.61
N ASP A 6 -68.23 38.37 -50.57
CA ASP A 6 -68.43 37.84 -49.21
C ASP A 6 -69.21 36.52 -49.07
N GLY A 7 -69.10 35.89 -47.88
CA GLY A 7 -69.94 34.76 -47.47
C GLY A 7 -69.64 34.14 -46.09
N THR A 8 -69.95 34.85 -44.99
CA THR A 8 -69.73 34.34 -43.62
C THR A 8 -70.80 33.33 -43.15
N VAL A 9 -70.38 32.15 -42.69
CA VAL A 9 -71.07 31.38 -41.64
C VAL A 9 -69.99 30.75 -40.73
N ALA A 10 -70.16 30.85 -39.42
CA ALA A 10 -69.25 30.24 -38.46
C ALA A 10 -69.62 28.77 -38.17
N HIS A 11 -68.62 27.92 -37.99
CA HIS A 11 -68.74 26.73 -37.17
C HIS A 11 -67.47 26.55 -36.34
N GLU A 12 -67.66 26.41 -35.03
CA GLU A 12 -66.59 26.10 -34.09
C GLU A 12 -66.21 24.62 -34.21
N ASP A 13 -64.91 24.33 -34.34
CA ASP A 13 -64.36 23.03 -33.92
C ASP A 13 -62.91 23.23 -33.45
N GLN A 14 -62.73 23.96 -32.34
CA GLN A 14 -61.45 24.05 -31.65
C GLN A 14 -61.08 22.68 -31.07
N LYS A 15 -60.42 21.84 -31.87
CA LYS A 15 -59.86 20.57 -31.39
C LYS A 15 -58.70 20.83 -30.45
N SER A 16 -59.06 20.99 -29.18
CA SER A 16 -58.18 20.99 -28.03
C SER A 16 -57.38 19.70 -27.97
N THR A 17 -56.22 19.68 -28.61
CA THR A 17 -55.15 18.74 -28.27
C THR A 17 -54.57 19.18 -26.93
N ALA A 18 -55.24 18.78 -25.85
CA ALA A 18 -54.68 18.89 -24.51
C ALA A 18 -53.35 18.12 -24.47
N GLN A 19 -52.23 18.84 -24.55
CA GLN A 19 -50.91 18.24 -24.39
C GLN A 19 -50.85 17.60 -23.01
N ALA A 20 -50.68 16.29 -22.96
CA ALA A 20 -50.42 15.59 -21.70
C ALA A 20 -49.14 16.19 -21.10
N ALA A 21 -49.25 16.77 -19.91
CA ALA A 21 -48.16 17.51 -19.28
C ALA A 21 -46.91 16.62 -19.19
N GLU A 22 -45.81 17.08 -19.79
CA GLU A 22 -44.58 16.30 -19.89
C GLU A 22 -44.06 15.98 -18.48
N LYS A 23 -43.90 14.69 -18.16
CA LYS A 23 -43.56 14.25 -16.81
C LYS A 23 -42.19 14.79 -16.40
N THR A 24 -42.16 15.69 -15.41
CA THR A 24 -40.92 16.25 -14.85
C THR A 24 -40.40 15.45 -13.66
N ARG A 25 -39.13 15.70 -13.31
CA ARG A 25 -38.46 15.32 -12.06
C ARG A 25 -37.82 16.58 -11.46
N THR A 26 -38.13 16.87 -10.21
CA THR A 26 -37.50 17.95 -9.45
C THR A 26 -36.16 17.48 -8.89
N LEU A 27 -35.06 18.09 -9.33
CA LEU A 27 -33.71 17.90 -8.81
C LEU A 27 -33.38 19.03 -7.82
N ARG A 28 -32.77 18.74 -6.68
CA ARG A 28 -32.49 19.71 -5.60
C ARG A 28 -30.99 19.89 -5.39
N ALA A 29 -30.56 21.13 -5.13
CA ALA A 29 -29.17 21.49 -4.89
C ALA A 29 -28.98 22.42 -3.69
N GLU A 30 -27.83 22.32 -3.03
CA GLU A 30 -27.50 23.06 -1.80
C GLU A 30 -25.97 23.21 -1.65
N CYS A 31 -25.50 24.42 -1.31
CA CYS A 31 -24.09 24.66 -0.93
C CYS A 31 -23.82 24.30 0.54
N LEU A 32 -22.56 24.08 0.95
CA LEU A 32 -22.21 23.56 2.28
C LEU A 32 -22.82 24.34 3.46
N CYS A 33 -22.99 25.66 3.35
CA CYS A 33 -23.58 26.49 4.42
C CYS A 33 -25.13 26.55 4.42
N GLY A 34 -25.81 25.85 3.52
CA GLY A 34 -27.28 25.79 3.41
C GLY A 34 -27.99 27.09 2.99
N LYS A 35 -27.23 28.18 2.78
CA LYS A 35 -27.78 29.51 2.44
C LYS A 35 -28.34 29.57 1.02
N VAL A 36 -27.60 29.08 0.03
CA VAL A 36 -28.18 28.84 -1.30
C VAL A 36 -28.74 27.42 -1.36
N ARG A 37 -30.06 27.33 -1.53
CA ARG A 37 -30.81 26.12 -1.82
C ARG A 37 -31.69 26.39 -3.05
N MET A 38 -31.67 25.47 -4.01
CA MET A 38 -32.44 25.60 -5.25
C MET A 38 -33.03 24.26 -5.70
N SER A 39 -34.07 24.34 -6.52
CA SER A 39 -34.61 23.21 -7.26
C SER A 39 -34.66 23.52 -8.76
N LEU A 40 -34.54 22.47 -9.57
CA LEU A 40 -34.66 22.50 -11.02
C LEU A 40 -35.64 21.41 -11.44
N GLU A 41 -36.68 21.78 -12.18
CA GLU A 41 -37.54 20.79 -12.82
C GLU A 41 -37.00 20.44 -14.20
N VAL A 42 -36.79 19.15 -14.45
CA VAL A 42 -36.30 18.63 -15.73
C VAL A 42 -37.31 17.63 -16.26
N PRO A 43 -37.76 17.73 -17.53
CA PRO A 43 -38.53 16.68 -18.19
C PRO A 43 -37.78 15.34 -18.14
N VAL A 44 -38.46 14.25 -17.77
CA VAL A 44 -37.85 12.91 -17.68
C VAL A 44 -37.34 12.43 -19.04
N SER A 45 -37.91 12.93 -20.13
CA SER A 45 -37.44 12.76 -21.52
C SER A 45 -36.04 13.33 -21.81
N ARG A 46 -35.52 14.21 -20.93
CA ARG A 46 -34.22 14.91 -21.08
C ARG A 46 -33.19 14.46 -20.04
N LEU A 47 -33.46 13.38 -19.31
CA LEU A 47 -32.54 12.79 -18.34
C LEU A 47 -31.80 11.56 -18.93
N PRO A 48 -30.51 11.34 -18.61
CA PRO A 48 -29.64 12.23 -17.83
C PRO A 48 -29.20 13.47 -18.63
N VAL A 49 -29.05 14.62 -17.98
CA VAL A 49 -28.62 15.85 -18.64
C VAL A 49 -27.10 15.87 -18.80
N VAL A 50 -26.61 16.30 -19.96
CA VAL A 50 -25.16 16.35 -20.25
C VAL A 50 -24.46 17.39 -19.35
N ALA A 51 -23.40 16.95 -18.69
CA ALA A 51 -22.46 17.79 -17.95
C ALA A 51 -21.16 18.00 -18.75
N TYR A 52 -20.63 19.21 -18.65
CA TYR A 52 -19.47 19.71 -19.38
C TYR A 52 -18.38 20.17 -18.39
N LEU A 53 -17.15 19.71 -18.59
CA LEU A 53 -15.98 20.15 -17.83
C LEU A 53 -15.32 21.30 -18.58
N CYS A 54 -15.44 22.53 -18.05
CA CYS A 54 -14.90 23.72 -18.69
C CYS A 54 -13.53 24.10 -18.13
N HIS A 55 -12.55 24.13 -19.03
CA HIS A 55 -11.14 24.39 -18.73
C HIS A 55 -10.69 25.79 -19.19
N CYS A 56 -11.60 26.74 -19.44
CA CYS A 56 -11.20 28.09 -19.80
C CYS A 56 -10.60 28.86 -18.62
N SER A 57 -9.66 29.77 -18.90
CA SER A 57 -8.98 30.58 -17.89
C SER A 57 -9.94 31.40 -17.01
N LYS A 58 -11.07 31.84 -17.59
CA LYS A 58 -12.13 32.58 -16.88
C LYS A 58 -12.77 31.72 -15.79
N CYS A 59 -13.12 30.47 -16.12
CA CYS A 59 -13.72 29.52 -15.17
C CYS A 59 -12.73 29.08 -14.08
N ARG A 60 -11.46 28.83 -14.42
CA ARG A 60 -10.42 28.48 -13.44
C ARG A 60 -10.21 29.61 -12.43
N TYR A 61 -9.69 30.75 -12.90
CA TYR A 61 -9.32 31.86 -12.01
C TYR A 61 -10.54 32.52 -11.35
N GLY A 62 -11.75 32.33 -11.91
CA GLY A 62 -13.02 32.77 -11.33
C GLY A 62 -13.56 31.87 -10.21
N THR A 63 -13.19 30.58 -10.14
CA THR A 63 -13.68 29.64 -9.11
C THR A 63 -12.59 29.11 -8.17
N GLY A 64 -11.32 29.18 -8.56
CA GLY A 64 -10.19 28.56 -7.85
C GLY A 64 -10.00 27.07 -8.14
N SER A 65 -10.81 26.48 -9.02
CA SER A 65 -10.77 25.05 -9.36
C SER A 65 -9.99 24.77 -10.67
N PRO A 66 -9.42 23.55 -10.86
CA PRO A 66 -8.73 23.16 -12.10
C PRO A 66 -9.60 23.25 -13.36
N CYS A 67 -10.89 23.02 -13.20
CA CYS A 67 -11.96 23.22 -14.18
C CYS A 67 -13.28 23.44 -13.42
N ILE A 68 -14.34 23.86 -14.12
CA ILE A 68 -15.71 23.84 -13.56
C ILE A 68 -16.55 22.74 -14.21
N PHE A 69 -17.53 22.25 -13.47
CA PHE A 69 -18.52 21.28 -13.94
C PHE A 69 -19.82 22.06 -14.12
N HIS A 70 -20.42 22.02 -15.31
CA HIS A 70 -21.68 22.71 -15.55
C HIS A 70 -22.57 21.98 -16.55
N THR A 71 -23.88 22.17 -16.41
CA THR A 71 -24.93 21.73 -17.31
C THR A 71 -25.64 22.97 -17.83
N MET A 72 -25.81 23.08 -19.15
CA MET A 72 -26.57 24.17 -19.77
C MET A 72 -28.06 23.85 -19.76
N LEU A 73 -28.89 24.79 -19.31
CA LEU A 73 -30.34 24.66 -19.30
C LEU A 73 -30.94 25.24 -20.59
N PRO A 74 -32.13 24.77 -21.03
CA PRO A 74 -32.82 25.35 -22.19
C PRO A 74 -33.14 26.84 -22.00
N GLU A 75 -33.19 27.60 -23.09
CA GLU A 75 -33.57 29.03 -23.06
C GLU A 75 -34.91 29.22 -22.32
N GLY A 76 -34.96 30.17 -21.39
CA GLY A 76 -36.11 30.42 -20.52
C GLY A 76 -36.22 29.51 -19.29
N THR A 77 -35.40 28.46 -19.16
CA THR A 77 -35.39 27.59 -17.97
C THR A 77 -34.53 28.22 -16.86
N ARG A 78 -35.17 28.61 -15.75
CA ARG A 78 -34.53 29.21 -14.56
C ARG A 78 -34.60 28.24 -13.36
N PRO A 79 -33.53 28.04 -12.58
CA PRO A 79 -33.61 27.35 -11.30
C PRO A 79 -34.47 28.12 -10.29
N SER A 80 -35.29 27.41 -9.53
CA SER A 80 -36.12 27.97 -8.46
C SER A 80 -35.32 28.05 -7.16
N PHE A 81 -34.96 29.25 -6.72
CA PHE A 81 -34.23 29.48 -5.47
C PHE A 81 -35.18 29.63 -4.27
N VAL A 82 -34.78 29.10 -3.11
CA VAL A 82 -35.51 29.28 -1.85
C VAL A 82 -35.28 30.68 -1.25
N ASP A 83 -34.09 31.24 -1.49
CA ASP A 83 -33.66 32.58 -1.11
C ASP A 83 -32.58 33.05 -2.09
N GLU A 84 -32.77 34.21 -2.72
CA GLU A 84 -31.81 34.81 -3.66
C GLU A 84 -30.90 35.86 -3.01
N SER A 85 -31.16 36.29 -1.77
CA SER A 85 -30.32 37.27 -1.05
C SER A 85 -28.91 36.74 -0.75
N SER A 86 -28.75 35.42 -0.75
CA SER A 86 -27.49 34.71 -0.54
C SER A 86 -26.71 34.42 -1.84
N LEU A 87 -27.15 34.95 -3.00
CA LEU A 87 -26.44 34.88 -4.28
C LEU A 87 -25.56 36.12 -4.50
N GLY A 88 -24.28 35.89 -4.79
CA GLY A 88 -23.39 36.87 -5.43
C GLY A 88 -23.31 36.57 -6.93
N SER A 89 -23.22 37.62 -7.74
CA SER A 89 -23.08 37.54 -9.20
C SER A 89 -21.86 38.32 -9.67
N TYR A 90 -21.06 37.74 -10.55
CA TYR A 90 -19.86 38.36 -11.10
C TYR A 90 -19.79 38.23 -12.63
N LEU A 91 -19.92 39.36 -13.34
CA LEU A 91 -19.66 39.42 -14.77
C LEU A 91 -18.19 39.77 -15.03
N ALA A 92 -17.42 38.80 -15.51
CA ALA A 92 -16.05 39.03 -15.95
C ALA A 92 -16.01 39.92 -17.22
N PRO A 93 -15.05 40.86 -17.35
CA PRO A 93 -14.88 41.63 -18.57
C PRO A 93 -14.72 40.73 -19.81
N GLY A 94 -15.54 40.97 -20.85
CA GLY A 94 -15.56 40.15 -22.06
C GLY A 94 -15.99 38.69 -21.84
N ALA A 95 -16.79 38.40 -20.82
CA ALA A 95 -17.51 37.13 -20.69
C ALA A 95 -18.96 37.27 -21.20
N LYS A 96 -19.49 36.21 -21.83
CA LYS A 96 -20.90 36.15 -22.30
C LYS A 96 -21.89 35.77 -21.18
N TYR A 97 -21.36 35.38 -20.01
CA TYR A 97 -22.09 34.89 -18.84
C TYR A 97 -21.51 35.50 -17.55
N SER A 98 -22.36 35.76 -16.56
CA SER A 98 -21.96 35.96 -15.16
C SER A 98 -21.66 34.62 -14.48
N TYR A 99 -20.87 34.66 -13.41
CA TYR A 99 -20.71 33.59 -12.44
C TYR A 99 -21.59 33.87 -11.23
N GLU A 100 -22.54 32.97 -10.95
CA GLU A 100 -23.33 33.00 -9.72
C GLU A 100 -22.67 32.11 -8.66
N PHE A 101 -22.58 32.62 -7.43
CA PHE A 101 -21.94 31.96 -6.30
C PHE A 101 -22.65 32.29 -4.99
N CYS A 102 -22.47 31.49 -3.95
CA CYS A 102 -23.01 31.82 -2.62
C CYS A 102 -22.17 32.93 -1.96
N SER A 103 -22.80 34.08 -1.66
CA SER A 103 -22.17 35.24 -1.02
C SER A 103 -21.67 34.99 0.42
N THR A 104 -22.08 33.86 1.02
CA THR A 104 -21.64 33.44 2.36
C THR A 104 -20.42 32.52 2.34
N CYS A 105 -20.30 31.61 1.35
CA CYS A 105 -19.32 30.52 1.39
C CYS A 105 -18.41 30.37 0.14
N GLY A 106 -18.66 31.15 -0.92
CA GLY A 106 -17.91 31.10 -2.19
C GLY A 106 -18.41 30.07 -3.20
N CYS A 107 -19.23 29.10 -2.79
CA CYS A 107 -19.68 28.00 -3.66
C CYS A 107 -20.29 28.49 -4.97
N HIS A 108 -19.67 28.13 -6.09
CA HIS A 108 -20.23 28.36 -7.42
C HIS A 108 -21.55 27.58 -7.54
N ILE A 109 -22.56 28.24 -8.11
CA ILE A 109 -23.92 27.69 -8.28
C ILE A 109 -24.21 27.42 -9.76
N GLY A 110 -23.67 28.26 -10.63
CA GLY A 110 -23.94 28.26 -12.06
C GLY A 110 -23.55 29.60 -12.70
N GLY A 111 -24.01 29.85 -13.91
CA GLY A 111 -23.77 31.11 -14.61
C GLY A 111 -24.92 31.50 -15.52
N VAL A 112 -25.10 32.79 -15.76
CA VAL A 112 -26.27 33.35 -16.44
C VAL A 112 -25.84 34.19 -17.63
N SER A 113 -26.43 34.01 -18.80
CA SER A 113 -26.13 34.83 -19.98
C SER A 113 -26.41 36.31 -19.71
N ILE A 114 -25.75 37.23 -20.42
CA ILE A 114 -25.96 38.69 -20.24
C ILE A 114 -27.44 39.09 -20.44
N ASP A 115 -28.14 38.45 -21.39
CA ASP A 115 -29.57 38.65 -21.62
C ASP A 115 -30.50 37.91 -20.62
N ARG A 116 -29.89 37.21 -19.65
CA ARG A 116 -30.50 36.40 -18.57
C ARG A 116 -31.44 35.28 -19.01
N LYS A 117 -31.40 34.88 -20.29
CA LYS A 117 -32.25 33.81 -20.83
C LYS A 117 -31.70 32.40 -20.68
N ILE A 118 -30.37 32.24 -20.68
CA ILE A 118 -29.71 30.93 -20.63
C ILE A 118 -29.00 30.82 -19.28
N TRP A 119 -29.41 29.82 -18.50
CA TRP A 119 -28.74 29.42 -17.28
C TRP A 119 -27.81 28.23 -17.54
N THR A 120 -26.68 28.21 -16.85
CA THR A 120 -25.94 27.00 -16.54
C THR A 120 -26.00 26.75 -15.03
N VAL A 121 -25.98 25.50 -14.62
CA VAL A 121 -25.91 25.10 -13.19
C VAL A 121 -24.76 24.12 -12.99
N THR A 122 -24.10 24.16 -11.85
CA THR A 122 -23.14 23.10 -11.51
C THR A 122 -23.88 21.86 -11.00
N PRO A 123 -23.68 20.68 -11.62
CA PRO A 123 -24.27 19.44 -11.12
C PRO A 123 -23.65 18.99 -9.78
N SER A 124 -22.47 19.52 -9.43
CA SER A 124 -21.67 19.13 -8.26
C SER A 124 -22.35 19.36 -6.92
N ILE A 125 -23.38 20.21 -6.85
CA ILE A 125 -24.10 20.57 -5.61
C ILE A 125 -25.51 19.95 -5.52
N PHE A 126 -25.89 19.12 -6.49
CA PHE A 126 -27.17 18.42 -6.45
C PHE A 126 -27.14 17.24 -5.46
N LYS A 127 -28.22 17.09 -4.69
CA LYS A 127 -28.47 15.93 -3.82
C LYS A 127 -29.03 14.74 -4.60
N ASP A 128 -29.81 15.04 -5.64
CA ASP A 128 -30.35 14.09 -6.61
C ASP A 128 -29.35 13.78 -7.75
N TYR A 129 -28.03 13.88 -7.52
CA TYR A 129 -27.00 13.54 -8.50
C TYR A 129 -26.88 12.02 -8.65
N GLY A 130 -26.80 11.55 -9.90
CA GLY A 130 -26.62 10.15 -10.25
C GLY A 130 -26.53 9.96 -11.77
N PRO A 131 -26.16 8.77 -12.25
CA PRO A 131 -26.04 8.47 -13.69
C PRO A 131 -27.39 8.53 -14.43
N ASP A 132 -28.50 8.56 -13.70
CA ASP A 132 -29.87 8.75 -14.17
C ASP A 132 -30.33 10.22 -14.20
N THR A 133 -29.50 11.16 -13.71
CA THR A 133 -29.83 12.61 -13.71
C THR A 133 -28.80 13.46 -14.41
N PHE A 134 -27.50 13.13 -14.33
CA PHE A 134 -26.43 13.84 -15.00
C PHE A 134 -25.42 12.86 -15.63
N GLN A 135 -24.80 13.25 -16.73
CA GLN A 135 -23.75 12.46 -17.35
C GLN A 135 -22.63 13.34 -17.94
N ILE A 136 -21.41 13.16 -17.44
CA ILE A 136 -20.21 13.81 -17.98
C ILE A 136 -19.88 13.18 -19.34
N ARG A 137 -19.80 14.01 -20.39
CA ARG A 137 -19.48 13.55 -21.76
C ARG A 137 -18.42 14.38 -22.50
N ASN A 138 -18.20 15.63 -22.09
CA ASN A 138 -17.39 16.58 -22.84
C ASN A 138 -16.46 17.40 -21.94
N HIS A 139 -15.19 17.50 -22.35
CA HIS A 139 -14.33 18.63 -22.01
C HIS A 139 -14.62 19.78 -22.97
N VAL A 140 -14.71 21.00 -22.46
CA VAL A 140 -14.85 22.22 -23.26
C VAL A 140 -13.77 23.23 -22.92
N PHE A 141 -13.23 23.92 -23.92
CA PHE A 141 -12.11 24.86 -23.77
C PHE A 141 -10.82 24.23 -23.20
N SER A 142 -10.57 22.94 -23.50
CA SER A 142 -9.33 22.23 -23.12
C SER A 142 -8.06 22.89 -23.68
N SER A 143 -8.13 23.47 -24.88
CA SER A 143 -7.03 24.24 -25.48
C SER A 143 -6.67 25.51 -24.69
N SER A 144 -7.58 26.00 -23.84
CA SER A 144 -7.33 27.10 -22.89
C SER A 144 -6.62 26.64 -21.60
N ALA A 145 -6.21 25.37 -21.51
CA ALA A 145 -5.42 24.80 -20.42
C ALA A 145 -4.01 24.43 -20.89
N LYS A 146 -3.02 25.23 -20.49
CA LYS A 146 -1.60 24.95 -20.75
C LYS A 146 -1.20 23.68 -19.96
N GLY A 147 -0.67 22.68 -20.65
CA GLY A 147 -0.48 21.31 -20.10
C GLY A 147 -1.75 20.44 -20.03
N GLY A 148 -2.89 20.92 -20.54
CA GLY A 148 -4.19 20.23 -20.54
C GLY A 148 -4.91 20.20 -19.19
N GLY A 149 -4.20 20.23 -18.06
CA GLY A 149 -4.80 20.19 -16.73
C GLY A 149 -5.68 18.96 -16.53
N LEU A 150 -6.92 19.14 -16.06
CA LEU A 150 -7.79 17.99 -15.79
C LEU A 150 -8.28 17.27 -17.06
N SER A 151 -8.21 17.87 -18.26
CA SER A 151 -8.60 17.18 -19.50
C SER A 151 -7.54 16.24 -20.06
N SER A 152 -6.25 16.40 -19.70
CA SER A 152 -5.19 15.43 -20.00
C SER A 152 -5.09 14.32 -18.94
N ILE A 153 -5.73 14.51 -17.78
CA ILE A 153 -5.85 13.52 -16.71
C ILE A 153 -7.07 12.61 -16.96
N VAL A 154 -8.27 13.20 -17.00
CA VAL A 154 -9.55 12.46 -17.12
C VAL A 154 -9.89 12.30 -18.60
N THR A 155 -9.24 11.36 -19.29
CA THR A 155 -9.41 11.20 -20.75
C THR A 155 -10.59 10.29 -21.16
N HIS A 156 -11.08 9.46 -20.24
CA HIS A 156 -12.15 8.48 -20.46
C HIS A 156 -13.16 8.51 -19.29
N MET A 157 -14.37 8.01 -19.52
CA MET A 157 -15.38 7.65 -18.51
C MET A 157 -15.76 6.19 -18.78
N GLY A 158 -15.46 5.30 -17.83
CA GLY A 158 -15.44 3.85 -18.11
C GLY A 158 -14.56 3.54 -19.34
N ASP A 159 -15.08 2.71 -20.25
CA ASP A 159 -14.43 2.36 -21.52
C ASP A 159 -14.61 3.42 -22.64
N GLN A 160 -15.25 4.57 -22.37
CA GLN A 160 -15.61 5.58 -23.38
C GLN A 160 -14.70 6.82 -23.29
N PRO A 161 -14.11 7.31 -24.39
CA PRO A 161 -13.34 8.55 -24.36
C PRO A 161 -14.24 9.76 -24.09
N ILE A 162 -13.73 10.74 -23.34
CA ILE A 162 -14.41 12.04 -23.17
C ILE A 162 -14.14 12.89 -24.41
N ASN A 163 -15.20 13.33 -25.09
CA ASN A 163 -15.07 14.22 -26.24
C ASN A 163 -14.46 15.57 -25.82
N SER A 164 -13.69 16.19 -26.71
CA SER A 164 -13.07 17.49 -26.43
C SER A 164 -13.48 18.52 -27.48
N TRP A 165 -14.28 19.51 -27.07
CA TRP A 165 -14.70 20.62 -27.92
C TRP A 165 -13.97 21.90 -27.57
N ASN A 166 -13.54 22.62 -28.61
CA ASN A 166 -12.97 23.96 -28.52
C ASN A 166 -13.57 24.80 -29.66
N PRO A 167 -13.79 26.12 -29.46
CA PRO A 167 -14.14 27.01 -30.55
C PRO A 167 -12.92 27.29 -31.45
N ASP A 168 -13.09 28.15 -32.45
CA ASP A 168 -12.01 28.59 -33.33
C ASP A 168 -10.81 29.16 -32.52
N PRO A 169 -9.55 28.85 -32.89
CA PRO A 169 -8.36 29.36 -32.19
C PRO A 169 -8.26 30.89 -32.10
N ASN A 170 -8.98 31.62 -32.95
CA ASN A 170 -9.02 33.09 -32.95
C ASN A 170 -10.11 33.66 -32.03
N ASP A 171 -11.00 32.84 -31.43
CA ASP A 171 -12.06 33.33 -30.54
C ASP A 171 -11.46 33.91 -29.23
N GLU A 172 -11.58 35.22 -29.06
CA GLU A 172 -11.17 35.99 -27.88
C GLU A 172 -11.72 35.43 -26.55
N THR A 173 -12.81 34.66 -26.57
CA THR A 173 -13.36 34.02 -25.37
C THR A 173 -12.62 32.76 -24.94
N ALA A 174 -11.84 32.15 -25.84
CA ALA A 174 -11.10 30.90 -25.64
C ALA A 174 -9.57 31.06 -25.57
N LYS A 175 -9.03 32.25 -25.86
CA LYS A 175 -7.59 32.50 -25.78
C LYS A 175 -6.99 32.10 -24.44
N LEU A 176 -5.83 31.46 -24.51
CA LEU A 176 -5.05 31.11 -23.33
C LEU A 176 -4.57 32.39 -22.64
N VAL A 177 -4.59 32.40 -21.31
CA VAL A 177 -3.96 33.48 -20.53
C VAL A 177 -2.54 33.02 -20.24
N GLU A 178 -1.60 33.49 -21.07
CA GLU A 178 -0.18 33.25 -20.81
C GLU A 178 0.26 33.92 -19.50
N CYS A 179 1.24 33.31 -18.85
CA CYS A 179 1.75 33.70 -17.55
C CYS A 179 3.27 33.79 -17.66
N GLU A 180 3.83 34.98 -17.40
CA GLU A 180 5.28 35.17 -17.36
C GLU A 180 5.85 34.76 -15.99
N PRO A 181 7.14 34.35 -15.91
CA PRO A 181 7.82 34.15 -14.64
C PRO A 181 7.88 35.45 -13.83
N GLU A 182 7.47 35.42 -12.57
CA GLU A 182 7.67 36.52 -11.62
C GLU A 182 8.88 36.23 -10.72
N VAL A 183 9.61 37.28 -10.32
CA VAL A 183 10.81 37.22 -9.46
C VAL A 183 10.63 38.24 -8.33
N GLY A 184 11.03 37.86 -7.11
CA GLY A 184 10.91 38.68 -5.91
C GLY A 184 11.98 39.78 -5.80
N PRO A 185 11.85 40.71 -4.83
CA PRO A 185 12.85 41.75 -4.58
C PRO A 185 14.23 41.22 -4.18
N ASP A 186 14.30 39.96 -3.74
CA ASP A 186 15.52 39.21 -3.39
C ASP A 186 16.19 38.52 -4.59
N GLY A 187 15.62 38.63 -5.80
CA GLY A 187 16.11 37.99 -7.01
C GLY A 187 15.74 36.51 -7.15
N SER A 188 14.89 35.95 -6.28
CA SER A 188 14.43 34.55 -6.34
C SER A 188 13.00 34.42 -6.86
N ASP A 189 12.68 33.28 -7.49
CA ASP A 189 11.40 33.02 -8.14
C ASP A 189 10.17 33.31 -7.24
N ARG A 190 9.07 33.74 -7.87
CA ARG A 190 7.76 33.91 -7.22
C ARG A 190 6.63 33.33 -8.06
N LEU A 191 5.76 32.54 -7.42
CA LEU A 191 4.53 32.04 -8.02
C LEU A 191 3.35 32.94 -7.67
N ARG A 192 2.77 33.58 -8.68
CA ARG A 192 1.62 34.48 -8.52
C ARG A 192 0.33 33.70 -8.30
N ALA A 193 -0.37 33.99 -7.21
CA ALA A 193 -1.74 33.56 -6.94
C ALA A 193 -2.69 34.76 -7.12
N ARG A 194 -3.68 34.66 -8.02
CA ARG A 194 -4.59 35.76 -8.36
C ARG A 194 -5.97 35.26 -8.85
N CYS A 195 -7.06 35.72 -8.27
CA CYS A 195 -8.41 35.43 -8.80
C CYS A 195 -8.70 36.23 -10.10
N TRP A 196 -9.72 35.86 -10.88
CA TRP A 196 -9.98 36.52 -12.18
C TRP A 196 -10.21 38.03 -12.05
N CYS A 197 -10.92 38.48 -11.01
CA CYS A 197 -11.18 39.91 -10.81
C CYS A 197 -9.98 40.70 -10.23
N GLY A 198 -8.84 40.06 -9.99
CA GLY A 198 -7.62 40.67 -9.43
C GLY A 198 -7.69 41.05 -7.94
N GLY A 199 -8.89 41.09 -7.34
CA GLY A 199 -9.13 41.56 -5.96
C GLY A 199 -8.49 40.70 -4.86
N VAL A 200 -8.13 39.45 -5.17
CA VAL A 200 -7.16 38.65 -4.39
C VAL A 200 -5.95 38.45 -5.29
N SER A 201 -4.78 38.92 -4.84
CA SER A 201 -3.51 38.83 -5.56
C SER A 201 -2.34 38.85 -4.59
N PHE A 202 -1.56 37.77 -4.53
CA PHE A 202 -0.34 37.64 -3.73
C PHE A 202 0.67 36.75 -4.47
N THR A 203 1.87 36.57 -3.93
CA THR A 203 2.92 35.70 -4.47
C THR A 203 3.38 34.70 -3.41
N VAL A 204 3.88 33.56 -3.86
CA VAL A 204 4.42 32.48 -3.01
C VAL A 204 5.85 32.22 -3.44
N SER A 205 6.82 32.21 -2.51
CA SER A 205 8.21 31.84 -2.82
C SER A 205 8.38 30.31 -2.89
N ARG A 206 9.55 29.87 -3.38
CA ARG A 206 9.96 28.46 -3.24
C ARG A 206 10.29 28.16 -1.77
N PRO A 207 10.27 26.88 -1.34
CA PRO A 207 10.63 26.52 0.04
C PRO A 207 11.97 27.12 0.46
N THR A 208 11.96 27.94 1.51
CA THR A 208 13.16 28.57 2.06
C THR A 208 13.93 27.59 2.95
N THR A 209 15.19 27.89 3.25
CA THR A 209 16.00 27.11 4.21
C THR A 209 15.29 26.98 5.56
N GLU A 210 14.65 28.05 6.03
CA GLU A 210 13.86 28.09 7.27
C GLU A 210 12.68 27.10 7.26
N VAL A 211 12.04 26.90 6.09
CA VAL A 211 10.97 25.91 5.92
C VAL A 211 11.51 24.48 5.82
N LEU A 212 12.72 24.29 5.26
CA LEU A 212 13.38 23.00 5.14
C LEU A 212 13.92 22.50 6.49
N ASP A 213 14.45 23.41 7.32
CA ASP A 213 14.98 23.11 8.65
C ASP A 213 13.85 22.95 9.71
N ASP A 214 12.68 23.56 9.50
CA ASP A 214 11.54 23.42 10.40
C ASP A 214 10.91 22.02 10.32
N THR A 215 10.91 21.30 11.45
CA THR A 215 10.43 19.91 11.57
C THR A 215 8.94 19.69 11.26
N PHE A 216 8.14 20.77 11.20
CA PHE A 216 6.73 20.73 10.84
C PHE A 216 6.49 21.18 9.38
N MET A 217 7.04 22.32 8.96
CA MET A 217 6.78 22.91 7.63
C MET A 217 7.44 22.12 6.50
N SER A 218 8.65 21.57 6.72
CA SER A 218 9.35 20.68 5.78
C SER A 218 8.50 19.48 5.34
N ARG A 219 7.54 19.04 6.17
CA ARG A 219 6.60 17.95 5.87
C ARG A 219 5.68 18.26 4.69
N PHE A 220 5.54 19.52 4.29
CA PHE A 220 4.72 19.99 3.17
C PHE A 220 5.53 20.31 1.90
N VAL A 221 6.86 20.33 2.00
CA VAL A 221 7.80 20.39 0.85
C VAL A 221 7.84 19.04 0.14
N SER A 222 8.09 19.01 -1.17
CA SER A 222 8.21 17.76 -1.93
C SER A 222 9.42 16.92 -1.49
N PRO A 223 9.26 15.59 -1.30
CA PRO A 223 10.37 14.69 -0.97
C PRO A 223 11.21 14.29 -2.19
N ARG A 224 10.88 14.81 -3.39
CA ARG A 224 11.60 14.54 -4.65
C ARG A 224 12.41 15.75 -5.14
N ASP A 225 11.89 16.97 -4.92
CA ASP A 225 12.58 18.21 -5.28
C ASP A 225 12.33 19.25 -4.16
N PRO A 226 13.33 19.62 -3.35
CA PRO A 226 13.13 20.53 -2.22
C PRO A 226 12.70 21.94 -2.64
N ARG A 227 12.72 22.26 -3.94
CA ARG A 227 12.29 23.55 -4.52
C ARG A 227 10.78 23.61 -4.81
N LYS A 228 10.01 22.54 -4.52
CA LYS A 228 8.59 22.39 -4.87
C LYS A 228 7.71 22.09 -3.66
N TRP A 229 6.50 22.64 -3.66
CA TRP A 229 5.45 22.35 -2.67
C TRP A 229 4.73 21.03 -2.99
N LYS A 230 4.18 20.33 -1.99
CA LYS A 230 3.28 19.19 -2.23
C LYS A 230 1.91 19.68 -2.72
N ALA A 231 1.29 18.95 -3.65
CA ALA A 231 -0.06 19.22 -4.14
C ALA A 231 -0.92 17.95 -4.26
N VAL A 232 -2.25 18.12 -4.25
CA VAL A 232 -3.22 17.01 -4.35
C VAL A 232 -4.53 17.48 -5.00
N ILE A 233 -5.19 16.59 -5.73
CA ILE A 233 -6.60 16.75 -6.12
C ILE A 233 -7.47 16.17 -4.99
N ASP A 234 -8.46 16.92 -4.51
CA ASP A 234 -9.33 16.54 -3.40
C ASP A 234 -10.78 16.34 -3.88
N ALA A 235 -11.38 15.22 -3.48
CA ALA A 235 -12.71 14.77 -3.86
C ALA A 235 -13.67 14.63 -2.66
N CYS A 236 -13.39 15.27 -1.51
CA CYS A 236 -14.32 15.23 -0.38
C CYS A 236 -15.59 16.06 -0.63
N ASP A 237 -16.69 15.60 -0.03
CA ASP A 237 -18.01 16.24 -0.14
C ASP A 237 -18.00 17.70 0.34
N ASP A 238 -17.27 18.02 1.42
CA ASP A 238 -17.15 19.39 1.93
C ASP A 238 -16.53 20.34 0.89
N CYS A 239 -15.46 19.92 0.22
CA CYS A 239 -14.83 20.74 -0.81
C CYS A 239 -15.76 20.88 -2.01
N ARG A 240 -16.38 19.79 -2.47
CA ARG A 240 -17.38 19.79 -3.55
C ARG A 240 -18.51 20.79 -3.31
N LEU A 241 -19.05 20.81 -2.09
CA LEU A 241 -20.15 21.68 -1.66
C LEU A 241 -19.70 23.11 -1.30
N VAL A 242 -18.40 23.38 -1.22
CA VAL A 242 -17.81 24.72 -1.04
C VAL A 242 -17.36 25.36 -2.34
N THR A 243 -16.95 24.57 -3.34
CA THR A 243 -16.40 25.09 -4.60
C THR A 243 -17.44 25.11 -5.71
N GLY A 244 -18.42 24.22 -5.67
CA GLY A 244 -19.32 23.97 -6.80
C GLY A 244 -18.68 23.14 -7.91
N THR A 245 -17.70 22.30 -7.59
CA THR A 245 -17.00 21.41 -8.54
C THR A 245 -16.88 19.99 -7.98
N HIS A 246 -16.78 18.94 -8.81
CA HIS A 246 -16.61 17.58 -8.27
C HIS A 246 -15.27 17.41 -7.53
N VAL A 247 -14.25 18.19 -7.93
CA VAL A 247 -12.93 18.23 -7.31
C VAL A 247 -12.32 19.63 -7.33
N ILE A 248 -11.42 19.88 -6.39
CA ILE A 248 -10.50 21.02 -6.34
C ILE A 248 -9.06 20.50 -6.23
N GLY A 249 -8.08 21.30 -6.67
CA GLY A 249 -6.68 21.01 -6.42
C GLY A 249 -6.10 21.97 -5.39
N TRP A 250 -5.35 21.43 -4.43
CA TRP A 250 -4.72 22.15 -3.33
C TRP A 250 -3.20 22.03 -3.39
N ALA A 251 -2.49 23.15 -3.19
CA ALA A 251 -1.07 23.18 -2.88
C ALA A 251 -0.86 23.47 -1.39
N PHE A 252 0.00 22.73 -0.71
CA PHE A 252 0.26 22.92 0.72
C PHE A 252 1.38 23.94 0.94
N VAL A 253 1.03 25.12 1.46
CA VAL A 253 1.90 26.30 1.50
C VAL A 253 1.89 26.92 2.91
N PRO A 254 3.05 27.13 3.57
CA PRO A 254 3.16 27.94 4.78
C PRO A 254 2.77 29.40 4.52
N LEU A 255 1.99 30.02 5.41
CA LEU A 255 1.64 31.45 5.27
C LEU A 255 2.87 32.38 5.34
N ALA A 256 3.96 31.91 5.97
CA ALA A 256 5.23 32.62 6.07
C ALA A 256 5.96 32.83 4.72
N VAL A 257 5.60 32.08 3.66
CA VAL A 257 6.16 32.27 2.30
C VAL A 257 5.24 33.05 1.35
N CYS A 258 4.16 33.64 1.88
CA CYS A 258 3.22 34.48 1.11
C CYS A 258 3.63 35.96 1.16
N GLU A 259 3.55 36.64 0.01
CA GLU A 259 3.88 38.06 -0.17
C GLU A 259 2.72 38.83 -0.82
N PRO A 260 2.16 39.90 -0.19
CA PRO A 260 2.45 40.34 1.18
C PRO A 260 2.07 39.27 2.21
N ALA A 261 2.62 39.37 3.42
CA ALA A 261 2.38 38.42 4.51
C ALA A 261 0.88 38.30 4.83
N ILE A 262 0.41 37.07 5.02
CA ILE A 262 -1.01 36.73 5.25
C ILE A 262 -1.15 36.14 6.66
N GLY A 263 -2.09 36.66 7.45
CA GLY A 263 -2.37 36.18 8.80
C GLY A 263 -3.11 34.83 8.83
N VAL A 264 -3.20 34.23 10.03
CA VAL A 264 -3.98 32.99 10.24
C VAL A 264 -5.50 33.18 10.05
N ASP A 265 -5.95 34.44 9.96
CA ASP A 265 -7.29 34.88 9.55
C ASP A 265 -7.53 34.79 8.02
N LEU A 266 -6.47 34.52 7.25
CA LEU A 266 -6.47 34.36 5.79
C LEU A 266 -6.90 35.62 5.02
N ALA A 267 -6.70 36.80 5.62
CA ALA A 267 -7.10 38.09 5.05
C ALA A 267 -6.09 38.59 3.99
N ILE A 268 -6.54 38.71 2.74
CA ILE A 268 -5.78 39.25 1.61
C ILE A 268 -6.71 39.92 0.58
N GLY A 269 -6.65 41.25 0.50
CA GLY A 269 -7.42 42.03 -0.48
C GLY A 269 -8.94 41.92 -0.31
N THR A 270 -9.62 41.29 -1.27
CA THR A 270 -11.09 41.06 -1.25
C THR A 270 -11.48 39.64 -0.82
N SER A 271 -10.58 38.91 -0.15
CA SER A 271 -10.90 37.66 0.53
C SER A 271 -11.97 37.83 1.60
N GLN A 272 -12.84 36.85 1.76
CA GLN A 272 -13.78 36.70 2.87
C GLN A 272 -13.57 35.32 3.49
N THR A 273 -13.09 35.31 4.73
CA THR A 273 -12.87 34.09 5.51
C THR A 273 -14.09 33.78 6.37
N TYR A 274 -14.45 32.50 6.46
CA TYR A 274 -15.50 32.00 7.35
C TYR A 274 -15.08 30.67 7.99
N ALA A 275 -15.65 30.34 9.15
CA ALA A 275 -15.51 29.02 9.74
C ALA A 275 -16.54 28.07 9.12
N SER A 276 -16.12 26.93 8.55
CA SER A 276 -17.05 25.91 8.03
C SER A 276 -17.41 24.85 9.08
N SER A 277 -16.55 24.67 10.08
CA SER A 277 -16.72 23.79 11.24
C SER A 277 -15.74 24.20 12.34
N ASP A 278 -15.80 23.58 13.53
CA ASP A 278 -14.82 23.88 14.59
C ASP A 278 -13.38 23.64 14.10
N GLY A 279 -12.51 24.61 14.37
CA GLY A 279 -11.11 24.59 13.97
C GLY A 279 -10.85 24.55 12.46
N VAL A 280 -11.81 24.90 11.60
CA VAL A 280 -11.65 24.91 10.13
C VAL A 280 -12.09 26.26 9.54
N LEU A 281 -11.16 26.94 8.87
CA LEU A 281 -11.39 28.19 8.14
C LEU A 281 -11.32 27.96 6.63
N ARG A 282 -12.17 28.68 5.88
CA ARG A 282 -12.19 28.69 4.42
C ARG A 282 -12.27 30.12 3.93
N SER A 283 -11.55 30.45 2.86
CA SER A 283 -11.46 31.82 2.32
C SER A 283 -11.71 31.83 0.81
N PHE A 284 -12.56 32.77 0.37
CA PHE A 284 -12.93 32.97 -1.04
C PHE A 284 -12.95 34.46 -1.39
N CYS A 285 -12.81 34.82 -2.67
CA CYS A 285 -12.91 36.21 -3.11
C CYS A 285 -14.38 36.65 -3.16
N ARG A 286 -14.78 37.59 -2.29
CA ARG A 286 -16.18 38.08 -2.20
C ARG A 286 -16.72 38.74 -3.47
N VAL A 287 -15.83 39.11 -4.40
CA VAL A 287 -16.17 39.79 -5.65
C VAL A 287 -16.49 38.82 -6.79
N CYS A 288 -15.87 37.63 -6.83
CA CYS A 288 -16.03 36.69 -7.94
C CYS A 288 -16.32 35.23 -7.55
N GLY A 289 -16.39 34.91 -6.25
CA GLY A 289 -16.61 33.55 -5.75
C GLY A 289 -15.35 32.68 -5.66
N ALA A 290 -14.25 33.07 -6.33
CA ALA A 290 -13.04 32.25 -6.41
C ALA A 290 -12.54 31.77 -5.04
N THR A 291 -12.47 30.44 -4.86
CA THR A 291 -11.87 29.81 -3.68
C THR A 291 -10.38 30.15 -3.63
N VAL A 292 -9.88 30.49 -2.44
CA VAL A 292 -8.47 30.89 -2.22
C VAL A 292 -7.76 29.92 -1.30
N PHE A 293 -8.31 29.71 -0.09
CA PHE A 293 -7.66 28.91 0.95
C PHE A 293 -8.62 27.98 1.70
N PHE A 294 -8.11 26.83 2.13
CA PHE A 294 -8.60 26.07 3.26
C PHE A 294 -7.52 26.02 4.35
N SER A 295 -7.92 26.09 5.62
CA SER A 295 -7.04 25.94 6.78
C SER A 295 -7.72 25.13 7.88
N CYS A 296 -6.94 24.39 8.65
CA CYS A 296 -7.44 23.71 9.85
C CYS A 296 -6.44 23.80 11.01
N LYS A 297 -6.96 23.81 12.24
CA LYS A 297 -6.20 23.95 13.49
C LYS A 297 -5.07 22.90 13.64
N ARG A 298 -5.21 21.73 13.03
CA ARG A 298 -4.16 20.67 13.00
C ARG A 298 -2.96 21.01 12.11
N ARG A 299 -3.06 22.02 11.24
CA ARG A 299 -1.97 22.57 10.40
C ARG A 299 -1.41 23.90 10.91
N GLN A 300 -1.79 24.32 12.12
CA GLN A 300 -1.36 25.57 12.74
C GLN A 300 -0.82 25.32 14.18
N PRO A 301 0.36 24.67 14.33
CA PRO A 301 0.95 24.45 15.66
C PRO A 301 1.45 25.76 16.30
N SER A 302 1.78 26.76 15.47
CA SER A 302 1.96 28.16 15.83
C SER A 302 1.58 29.03 14.63
N GLU A 303 1.40 30.34 14.82
CA GLU A 303 1.08 31.27 13.73
C GLU A 303 2.17 31.28 12.64
N LYS A 304 3.44 31.24 13.05
CA LYS A 304 4.60 31.20 12.13
C LYS A 304 4.67 29.91 11.30
N GLN A 305 4.15 28.80 11.83
CA GLN A 305 4.14 27.48 11.21
C GLN A 305 2.78 27.13 10.58
N ALA A 306 1.90 28.12 10.39
CA ALA A 306 0.57 27.91 9.82
C ALA A 306 0.66 27.52 8.34
N VAL A 307 0.26 26.29 8.01
CA VAL A 307 0.22 25.78 6.64
C VAL A 307 -1.23 25.71 6.15
N VAL A 308 -1.45 26.24 4.96
CA VAL A 308 -2.76 26.31 4.31
C VAL A 308 -2.78 25.54 2.99
N ASP A 309 -3.99 25.21 2.57
CA ASP A 309 -4.27 24.55 1.31
C ASP A 309 -4.67 25.66 0.33
N LEU A 310 -3.77 26.04 -0.58
CA LEU A 310 -3.96 27.08 -1.58
C LEU A 310 -4.60 26.50 -2.84
N ALA A 311 -5.73 27.08 -3.25
CA ALA A 311 -6.49 26.67 -4.43
C ALA A 311 -5.66 26.86 -5.72
N ILE A 312 -5.27 25.76 -6.37
CA ILE A 312 -4.37 25.83 -7.53
C ILE A 312 -5.00 26.54 -8.73
N GLY A 313 -6.33 26.56 -8.83
CA GLY A 313 -7.05 27.21 -9.92
C GLY A 313 -7.00 28.74 -9.88
N ILE A 314 -6.35 29.37 -8.90
CA ILE A 314 -5.96 30.80 -8.96
C ILE A 314 -4.46 31.04 -9.25
N LEU A 315 -3.64 30.01 -9.46
CA LEU A 315 -2.21 30.19 -9.75
C LEU A 315 -1.97 30.74 -11.17
N ARG A 316 -0.82 31.38 -11.40
CA ARG A 316 -0.31 31.86 -12.69
C ARG A 316 1.06 31.24 -12.97
N ALA A 317 1.09 29.92 -13.08
CA ALA A 317 2.32 29.19 -13.36
C ALA A 317 2.62 29.22 -14.88
N PRO A 318 3.82 29.64 -15.31
CA PRO A 318 4.18 29.75 -16.74
C PRO A 318 4.17 28.42 -17.50
N ASP A 319 4.37 27.30 -16.80
CA ASP A 319 4.51 25.97 -17.36
C ASP A 319 3.17 25.27 -17.62
N GLY A 320 2.16 25.46 -16.76
CA GLY A 320 0.84 24.86 -16.97
C GLY A 320 -0.17 25.06 -15.84
N VAL A 321 -1.41 24.63 -16.07
CA VAL A 321 -2.50 24.65 -15.07
C VAL A 321 -2.15 23.85 -13.81
N MET A 322 -1.32 22.82 -13.96
CA MET A 322 -0.88 21.96 -12.87
C MET A 322 0.38 22.49 -12.16
N ALA A 323 1.00 23.58 -12.64
CA ALA A 323 2.18 24.22 -12.03
C ALA A 323 3.28 23.21 -11.65
N GLU A 324 3.64 22.32 -12.56
CA GLU A 324 4.52 21.16 -12.35
C GLU A 324 5.97 21.57 -12.01
N ASP A 325 6.43 22.76 -12.38
CA ASP A 325 7.71 23.32 -11.91
C ASP A 325 7.68 23.82 -10.45
N TRP A 326 6.49 23.98 -9.87
CA TRP A 326 6.29 24.48 -8.50
C TRP A 326 5.69 23.44 -7.56
N LEU A 327 4.94 22.48 -8.10
CA LEU A 327 4.12 21.53 -7.35
C LEU A 327 4.52 20.09 -7.66
N THR A 328 4.66 19.27 -6.62
CA THR A 328 4.74 17.80 -6.75
C THR A 328 3.41 17.18 -6.35
N TRP A 329 2.72 16.61 -7.34
CA TRP A 329 1.38 16.06 -7.19
C TRP A 329 1.37 14.64 -6.59
N ARG A 330 0.35 14.37 -5.76
CA ARG A 330 0.03 13.02 -5.29
C ARG A 330 -0.64 12.21 -6.42
N ALA A 331 -0.14 11.01 -6.71
CA ALA A 331 -0.65 10.11 -7.76
C ALA A 331 -2.04 9.49 -7.52
N ARG A 332 -2.75 9.89 -6.46
CA ARG A 332 -4.13 9.50 -6.14
C ARG A 332 -4.83 10.70 -5.50
N PRO A 333 -6.13 10.93 -5.76
CA PRO A 333 -6.90 11.96 -5.06
C PRO A 333 -6.94 11.76 -3.54
N SER A 334 -7.08 12.86 -2.79
CA SER A 334 -7.53 12.83 -1.39
C SER A 334 -9.04 12.55 -1.32
N PHE A 335 -9.45 11.78 -0.31
CA PHE A 335 -10.84 11.38 -0.09
C PHE A 335 -11.50 10.73 -1.32
N ALA A 336 -10.77 9.89 -2.03
CA ALA A 336 -11.27 9.18 -3.22
C ALA A 336 -12.59 8.42 -2.97
N ASP A 337 -12.80 7.89 -1.76
CA ASP A 337 -14.05 7.20 -1.37
C ASP A 337 -15.29 8.12 -1.35
N SER A 338 -15.12 9.42 -1.06
CA SER A 338 -16.20 10.41 -1.23
C SER A 338 -16.52 10.62 -2.70
N GLY A 339 -15.50 10.73 -3.55
CA GLY A 339 -15.66 10.78 -5.00
C GLY A 339 -16.40 9.55 -5.53
N LEU A 340 -15.93 8.34 -5.19
CA LEU A 340 -16.51 7.05 -5.59
C LEU A 340 -17.96 6.84 -5.11
N ARG A 341 -18.38 7.55 -4.06
CA ARG A 341 -19.75 7.58 -3.55
C ARG A 341 -20.64 8.58 -4.28
N PHE A 342 -20.09 9.71 -4.74
CA PHE A 342 -20.85 10.76 -5.42
C PHE A 342 -20.92 10.53 -6.94
N ASP A 343 -19.78 10.34 -7.59
CA ASP A 343 -19.65 9.97 -9.00
C ASP A 343 -18.55 8.92 -9.15
N ARG A 344 -18.94 7.66 -9.23
CA ARG A 344 -18.00 6.54 -9.35
C ARG A 344 -17.21 6.59 -10.66
N GLU A 345 -17.89 6.81 -11.78
CA GLU A 345 -17.28 6.74 -13.11
C GLU A 345 -16.24 7.84 -13.27
N PHE A 346 -16.55 9.07 -12.81
CA PHE A 346 -15.60 10.18 -12.77
C PHE A 346 -14.46 9.94 -11.77
N ALA A 347 -14.73 9.39 -10.58
CA ALA A 347 -13.69 9.16 -9.57
C ALA A 347 -12.73 8.02 -9.95
N GLU A 348 -13.21 6.96 -10.60
CA GLU A 348 -12.38 5.89 -11.17
C GLU A 348 -11.52 6.40 -12.33
N ALA A 349 -12.13 7.18 -13.25
CA ALA A 349 -11.41 7.87 -14.32
C ALA A 349 -10.36 8.86 -13.82
N LEU A 350 -10.65 9.59 -12.75
CA LEU A 350 -9.70 10.51 -12.11
C LEU A 350 -8.57 9.77 -11.39
N ASN A 351 -8.86 8.69 -10.67
CA ASN A 351 -7.85 7.93 -9.93
C ASN A 351 -6.89 7.18 -10.88
N SER A 352 -7.41 6.59 -11.96
CA SER A 352 -6.62 5.98 -13.03
C SER A 352 -5.86 7.05 -13.84
N GLY A 353 -6.54 8.12 -14.24
CA GLY A 353 -5.98 9.26 -14.95
C GLY A 353 -4.84 9.95 -14.20
N MET A 354 -4.96 10.17 -12.89
CA MET A 354 -3.89 10.77 -12.07
C MET A 354 -2.63 9.90 -12.02
N LYS A 355 -2.79 8.57 -11.94
CA LYS A 355 -1.65 7.63 -12.04
C LYS A 355 -0.99 7.75 -13.43
N ALA A 356 -1.77 7.62 -14.49
CA ALA A 356 -1.29 7.63 -15.87
C ALA A 356 -0.64 8.97 -16.28
N TRP A 357 -1.23 10.10 -15.86
CA TRP A 357 -0.72 11.44 -16.12
C TRP A 357 0.64 11.68 -15.46
N ILE A 358 0.81 11.30 -14.18
CA ILE A 358 2.13 11.38 -13.53
C ILE A 358 3.14 10.46 -14.23
N LEU A 359 2.79 9.21 -14.55
CA LEU A 359 3.69 8.30 -15.27
C LEU A 359 4.08 8.81 -16.68
N THR A 360 3.23 9.62 -17.32
CA THR A 360 3.46 10.17 -18.67
C THR A 360 4.29 11.45 -18.62
N ASN A 361 3.91 12.43 -17.80
CA ASN A 361 4.61 13.72 -17.70
C ASN A 361 5.99 13.60 -17.04
N TRP A 362 6.27 12.52 -16.30
CA TRP A 362 7.57 12.28 -15.66
C TRP A 362 8.58 11.53 -16.55
N GLN A 363 8.25 11.21 -17.81
CA GLN A 363 9.29 10.76 -18.75
C GLN A 363 10.23 11.93 -19.12
N PRO A 364 11.56 11.77 -18.97
CA PRO A 364 12.51 12.79 -19.45
C PRO A 364 12.40 12.93 -20.97
N ARG A 365 12.34 14.18 -21.47
CA ARG A 365 12.11 14.51 -22.89
C ARG A 365 13.12 13.84 -23.82
N MET A 366 12.74 12.67 -24.36
CA MET A 366 13.62 11.82 -25.16
C MET A 366 13.88 12.44 -26.54
N ILE A 367 15.15 12.51 -26.94
CA ILE A 367 15.56 13.08 -28.23
C ILE A 367 15.06 12.19 -29.37
N ARG A 368 14.25 12.77 -30.28
CA ARG A 368 13.76 12.07 -31.49
C ARG A 368 14.92 11.75 -32.46
N ILE A 369 15.47 10.55 -32.35
CA ILE A 369 16.31 9.97 -33.41
C ILE A 369 15.41 9.36 -34.49
N ARG A 370 15.73 9.59 -35.76
CA ARG A 370 14.95 9.08 -36.91
C ARG A 370 15.15 7.57 -37.09
N SER A 371 14.10 6.91 -37.58
CA SER A 371 14.01 5.49 -37.89
C SER A 371 15.13 4.98 -38.83
N PHE A 372 15.76 3.86 -38.48
CA PHE A 372 16.51 3.02 -39.42
C PHE A 372 16.50 1.54 -38.98
N GLY A 373 16.32 0.63 -39.95
CA GLY A 373 16.81 -0.76 -39.90
C GLY A 373 16.16 -1.73 -38.92
N LEU A 374 15.31 -2.64 -39.43
CA LEU A 374 15.06 -3.93 -38.77
C LEU A 374 16.35 -4.77 -38.79
N GLY A 375 16.80 -5.26 -37.63
CA GLY A 375 17.97 -6.14 -37.51
C GLY A 375 17.90 -7.03 -36.27
N ARG A 376 18.16 -8.34 -36.43
CA ARG A 376 18.16 -9.32 -35.33
C ARG A 376 19.55 -9.35 -34.64
N GLY A 377 19.59 -9.29 -33.31
CA GLY A 377 20.83 -9.44 -32.52
C GLY A 377 20.54 -9.75 -31.04
N PRO A 378 21.42 -10.50 -30.33
CA PRO A 378 21.12 -11.01 -28.99
C PRO A 378 21.44 -10.03 -27.84
N VAL A 379 20.49 -9.83 -26.93
CA VAL A 379 20.66 -9.04 -25.71
C VAL A 379 21.38 -9.86 -24.65
N HIS A 380 22.72 -9.90 -24.67
CA HIS A 380 23.48 -10.65 -23.66
C HIS A 380 24.83 -10.05 -23.21
N HIS A 381 25.27 -8.92 -23.77
CA HIS A 381 26.69 -8.52 -23.71
C HIS A 381 27.05 -7.26 -22.90
N GLN A 382 26.09 -6.52 -22.32
CA GLN A 382 26.38 -5.26 -21.63
C GLN A 382 26.86 -5.39 -20.16
N PHE A 383 26.60 -6.50 -19.47
CA PHE A 383 26.99 -6.69 -18.05
C PHE A 383 28.48 -7.05 -17.82
N ARG A 384 29.36 -6.90 -18.81
CA ARG A 384 30.74 -7.43 -18.78
C ARG A 384 31.84 -6.37 -18.87
N ARG A 385 31.71 -5.26 -18.13
CA ARG A 385 32.82 -4.27 -17.99
C ARG A 385 32.86 -3.46 -16.69
N ALA A 386 32.84 -4.12 -15.54
CA ALA A 386 33.12 -3.50 -14.24
C ALA A 386 33.87 -4.48 -13.29
N MET A 387 35.19 -4.61 -13.46
CA MET A 387 36.08 -5.36 -12.55
C MET A 387 37.46 -4.68 -12.47
N ALA A 388 37.64 -3.81 -11.48
CA ALA A 388 38.92 -3.23 -11.07
C ALA A 388 38.82 -2.56 -9.67
N SER A 389 38.18 -3.25 -8.72
CA SER A 389 38.15 -2.87 -7.30
C SER A 389 38.20 -4.12 -6.44
N SER A 390 38.54 -3.98 -5.15
CA SER A 390 38.60 -5.09 -4.21
C SER A 390 37.27 -5.86 -4.16
N ALA A 391 37.36 -7.19 -4.10
CA ALA A 391 36.18 -8.04 -3.97
C ALA A 391 35.47 -7.76 -2.64
N ARG A 392 34.30 -7.12 -2.71
CA ARG A 392 33.45 -6.84 -1.54
C ARG A 392 32.92 -8.16 -0.98
N SER A 393 33.05 -8.33 0.33
CA SER A 393 32.80 -9.57 1.06
C SER A 393 31.33 -9.79 1.40
N TYR A 394 31.02 -10.96 1.96
CA TYR A 394 29.72 -11.24 2.57
C TYR A 394 29.40 -10.27 3.72
N ASN A 395 30.40 -9.87 4.52
CA ASN A 395 30.22 -8.89 5.59
C ASN A 395 29.84 -7.50 5.05
N ASP A 396 30.48 -7.05 3.95
CA ASP A 396 30.11 -5.79 3.28
C ASP A 396 28.69 -5.85 2.72
N ALA A 397 28.30 -6.99 2.15
CA ALA A 397 26.94 -7.24 1.67
C ALA A 397 25.92 -7.20 2.81
N LEU A 398 26.24 -7.76 3.98
CA LEU A 398 25.38 -7.71 5.16
C LEU A 398 25.23 -6.31 5.75
N ASP A 399 26.30 -5.52 5.83
CA ASP A 399 26.22 -4.13 6.34
C ASP A 399 25.40 -3.24 5.39
N ALA A 400 25.62 -3.37 4.07
CA ALA A 400 24.81 -2.70 3.05
C ALA A 400 23.35 -3.16 3.08
N LEU A 401 23.08 -4.46 3.24
CA LEU A 401 21.73 -5.02 3.35
C LEU A 401 21.01 -4.52 4.62
N ASN A 402 21.71 -4.45 5.75
CA ASN A 402 21.15 -4.00 7.04
C ASN A 402 20.84 -2.50 7.06
N SER A 403 21.48 -1.71 6.21
CA SER A 403 21.09 -0.30 6.00
C SER A 403 19.64 -0.16 5.53
N LEU A 404 19.12 -1.15 4.80
CA LEU A 404 17.78 -1.15 4.22
C LEU A 404 16.67 -1.49 5.25
N GLN A 405 16.99 -1.82 6.50
CA GLN A 405 15.98 -2.13 7.51
C GLN A 405 15.24 -0.86 7.97
N THR A 406 13.90 -0.85 7.85
CA THR A 406 13.04 0.21 8.40
C THR A 406 13.26 0.36 9.91
N PRO A 407 13.67 1.54 10.43
CA PRO A 407 13.89 1.72 11.87
C PRO A 407 12.62 1.63 12.71
N PHE A 408 12.75 1.20 13.98
CA PHE A 408 11.66 1.07 14.95
C PHE A 408 10.79 2.32 15.04
N ALA A 409 11.38 3.51 15.18
CA ALA A 409 10.64 4.77 15.25
C ALA A 409 9.74 5.05 14.03
N VAL A 410 10.14 4.58 12.83
CA VAL A 410 9.34 4.70 11.61
C VAL A 410 8.19 3.68 11.60
N ILE A 411 8.43 2.46 12.12
CA ILE A 411 7.38 1.44 12.29
C ILE A 411 6.34 1.91 13.32
N GLU A 412 6.78 2.48 14.44
CA GLU A 412 5.95 3.13 15.46
C GLU A 412 5.09 4.25 14.88
N ALA A 413 5.69 5.16 14.11
CA ALA A 413 4.96 6.26 13.46
C ALA A 413 3.87 5.73 12.52
N ARG A 414 4.17 4.71 11.70
CA ARG A 414 3.18 4.07 10.80
C ARG A 414 2.07 3.36 11.56
N ARG A 415 2.40 2.66 12.66
CA ARG A 415 1.41 2.03 13.56
C ARG A 415 0.46 3.08 14.15
N LYS A 416 0.99 4.17 14.68
CA LYS A 416 0.22 5.30 15.25
C LYS A 416 -0.59 6.06 14.20
N ALA A 417 -0.15 6.07 12.94
CA ALA A 417 -0.90 6.63 11.80
C ALA A 417 -1.96 5.66 11.21
N GLY A 418 -1.98 4.39 11.63
CA GLY A 418 -2.89 3.37 11.07
C GLY A 418 -2.53 2.90 9.66
N GLU A 419 -1.32 3.16 9.18
CA GLU A 419 -0.88 2.81 7.82
C GLU A 419 -0.76 1.29 7.63
N ARG A 420 -1.64 0.69 6.82
CA ARG A 420 -1.63 -0.74 6.44
C ARG A 420 -1.10 -0.95 5.02
N PRO A 421 -0.53 -2.13 4.68
CA PRO A 421 -0.14 -2.47 3.31
C PRO A 421 -1.34 -2.48 2.35
N ASP A 422 -1.16 -1.90 1.16
CA ASP A 422 -2.21 -1.65 0.17
C ASP A 422 -1.79 -2.09 -1.25
N GLU A 423 -2.57 -1.73 -2.26
CA GLU A 423 -2.24 -1.99 -3.66
C GLU A 423 -1.03 -1.17 -4.19
N ALA A 424 -0.71 0.02 -3.62
CA ALA A 424 0.55 0.71 -3.96
C ALA A 424 1.76 -0.12 -3.55
N SER A 425 1.62 -0.85 -2.43
CA SER A 425 2.63 -1.80 -2.00
C SER A 425 2.87 -2.86 -3.08
N LEU A 426 1.83 -3.32 -3.80
CA LEU A 426 1.92 -4.27 -4.92
C LEU A 426 2.57 -3.66 -6.18
N GLU A 427 2.35 -2.38 -6.46
CA GLU A 427 3.00 -1.68 -7.58
C GLU A 427 4.51 -1.56 -7.36
N GLU A 428 4.93 -1.12 -6.16
CA GLU A 428 6.32 -1.20 -5.72
C GLU A 428 6.82 -2.66 -5.71
N MET A 429 5.96 -3.66 -5.44
CA MET A 429 6.33 -5.08 -5.40
C MET A 429 6.64 -5.72 -6.73
N ARG A 430 6.22 -5.13 -7.86
CA ARG A 430 6.75 -5.53 -9.17
C ARG A 430 8.28 -5.34 -9.24
N CYS A 431 8.85 -4.64 -8.26
CA CYS A 431 10.25 -4.74 -7.87
C CYS A 431 10.51 -5.58 -6.55
N TYR A 432 9.64 -5.59 -5.51
CA TYR A 432 10.06 -5.59 -4.07
C TYR A 432 9.06 -5.99 -2.86
N LEU A 433 9.25 -7.06 -1.99
CA LEU A 433 8.88 -7.32 -0.48
C LEU A 433 9.00 -8.80 0.08
N ARG A 434 8.31 -9.21 1.20
CA ARG A 434 8.42 -10.41 2.10
C ARG A 434 7.25 -10.48 3.16
N ARG A 435 7.06 -11.37 4.19
CA ARG A 435 7.25 -12.82 4.56
C ARG A 435 6.71 -13.17 5.99
N LEU A 436 5.96 -14.27 6.20
CA LEU A 436 6.03 -15.31 7.30
C LEU A 436 4.96 -16.44 7.15
N GLY A 437 5.24 -17.71 7.54
CA GLY A 437 4.21 -18.71 7.92
C GLY A 437 4.03 -19.99 7.06
N LYS A 438 5.00 -20.39 6.23
CA LYS A 438 4.81 -21.53 5.29
C LYS A 438 6.05 -22.43 5.07
N GLY A 439 7.17 -22.11 5.73
CA GLY A 439 8.48 -22.73 5.50
C GLY A 439 8.49 -24.27 5.50
N SER A 440 7.75 -24.93 6.40
CA SER A 440 7.69 -26.40 6.48
C SER A 440 7.22 -27.06 5.19
N THR A 441 6.14 -26.56 4.57
CA THR A 441 5.65 -27.06 3.27
C THR A 441 6.69 -26.82 2.18
N CYS A 442 7.33 -25.65 2.16
CA CYS A 442 8.36 -25.34 1.17
C CYS A 442 9.61 -26.21 1.31
N ALA A 443 10.03 -26.53 2.54
CA ALA A 443 11.14 -27.44 2.82
C ALA A 443 10.85 -28.88 2.38
N TYR A 444 9.63 -29.38 2.63
CA TYR A 444 9.22 -30.70 2.12
C TYR A 444 9.22 -30.75 0.58
N VAL A 445 8.71 -29.72 -0.11
CA VAL A 445 8.73 -29.68 -1.60
C VAL A 445 10.16 -29.65 -2.13
N ASP A 446 11.04 -28.83 -1.55
CA ASP A 446 12.46 -28.77 -1.93
C ASP A 446 13.18 -30.11 -1.70
N SER A 447 12.97 -30.76 -0.55
CA SER A 447 13.55 -32.07 -0.24
C SER A 447 13.08 -33.16 -1.23
N ILE A 448 11.76 -33.27 -1.48
CA ILE A 448 11.20 -34.25 -2.44
C ILE A 448 11.76 -34.03 -3.85
N LEU A 449 11.79 -32.79 -4.33
CA LEU A 449 12.38 -32.47 -5.63
C LEU A 449 13.89 -32.72 -5.66
N GLY A 450 14.58 -32.53 -4.54
CA GLY A 450 15.99 -32.88 -4.32
C GLY A 450 16.25 -34.39 -4.42
N ARG A 451 15.34 -35.24 -3.94
CA ARG A 451 15.41 -36.71 -4.13
C ARG A 451 15.19 -37.10 -5.59
N TYR A 452 14.19 -36.52 -6.27
CA TYR A 452 13.99 -36.75 -7.71
C TYR A 452 15.19 -36.29 -8.56
N ARG A 453 15.81 -35.14 -8.22
CA ARG A 453 17.09 -34.70 -8.79
C ARG A 453 18.21 -35.72 -8.58
N GLN A 454 18.34 -36.28 -7.37
CA GLN A 454 19.38 -37.26 -7.03
C GLN A 454 19.18 -38.60 -7.77
N ALA A 455 17.95 -39.08 -7.90
CA ALA A 455 17.63 -40.37 -8.52
C ALA A 455 17.54 -40.31 -10.06
N TYR A 456 17.04 -39.22 -10.63
CA TYR A 456 16.68 -39.12 -12.06
C TYR A 456 17.33 -37.96 -12.81
N GLY A 457 18.02 -37.04 -12.13
CA GLY A 457 18.61 -35.85 -12.74
C GLY A 457 17.59 -34.79 -13.21
N VAL A 458 16.32 -34.92 -12.81
CA VAL A 458 15.22 -34.01 -13.14
C VAL A 458 14.42 -33.72 -11.86
N PRO A 459 14.21 -32.46 -11.46
CA PRO A 459 14.85 -31.25 -12.00
C PRO A 459 16.38 -31.31 -11.87
N ARG A 460 17.13 -30.59 -12.71
CA ARG A 460 18.60 -30.51 -12.62
C ARG A 460 19.05 -29.59 -11.49
N SER A 461 18.25 -28.57 -11.19
CA SER A 461 18.48 -27.64 -10.09
C SER A 461 17.16 -27.16 -9.48
N VAL A 462 17.08 -27.20 -8.15
CA VAL A 462 15.96 -26.72 -7.33
C VAL A 462 16.37 -25.45 -6.60
N GLY A 463 15.53 -24.42 -6.62
CA GLY A 463 15.71 -23.21 -5.82
C GLY A 463 14.69 -23.16 -4.68
N LEU A 464 15.10 -22.79 -3.47
CA LEU A 464 14.20 -22.60 -2.34
C LEU A 464 14.40 -21.22 -1.70
N PHE A 465 13.30 -20.48 -1.56
CA PHE A 465 13.30 -19.16 -0.94
C PHE A 465 12.43 -19.16 0.34
N THR A 466 13.04 -19.20 1.53
CA THR A 466 12.37 -19.25 2.87
C THR A 466 12.68 -18.06 3.80
N SER A 467 11.89 -17.88 4.88
CA SER A 467 12.06 -16.80 5.87
C SER A 467 11.32 -17.05 7.20
N PRO A 468 11.90 -16.63 8.34
CA PRO A 468 13.21 -15.98 8.46
C PRO A 468 14.36 -16.98 8.23
N HIS A 469 15.58 -16.46 8.19
CA HIS A 469 16.74 -17.26 8.58
C HIS A 469 16.62 -17.65 10.06
N LEU A 470 17.45 -18.59 10.49
CA LEU A 470 17.77 -18.77 11.91
C LEU A 470 19.14 -18.17 12.21
N VAL A 471 20.18 -18.69 11.57
CA VAL A 471 21.59 -18.46 11.91
C VAL A 471 22.28 -17.50 10.92
N ALA A 472 22.03 -17.59 9.61
CA ALA A 472 22.62 -16.72 8.59
C ALA A 472 21.66 -16.30 7.46
N VAL A 473 21.83 -15.10 6.90
CA VAL A 473 21.00 -14.58 5.78
C VAL A 473 21.02 -15.50 4.56
N ARG A 474 22.14 -16.22 4.32
CA ARG A 474 22.31 -17.21 3.24
C ARG A 474 21.18 -18.25 3.20
N GLU A 475 20.69 -18.71 4.34
CA GLU A 475 19.63 -19.75 4.44
C GLU A 475 18.35 -19.42 3.67
N ARG A 476 18.08 -18.12 3.48
CA ARG A 476 16.87 -17.61 2.82
C ARG A 476 16.86 -17.86 1.33
N ILE A 477 18.02 -18.13 0.71
CA ILE A 477 18.20 -18.40 -0.72
C ILE A 477 19.04 -19.68 -0.84
N ARG A 478 18.38 -20.80 -1.16
CA ARG A 478 19.04 -22.10 -1.31
C ARG A 478 18.98 -22.61 -2.75
N ILE A 479 20.00 -23.35 -3.15
CA ILE A 479 20.04 -24.14 -4.38
C ILE A 479 20.35 -25.58 -4.00
N ASP A 480 19.57 -26.53 -4.52
CA ASP A 480 19.67 -27.96 -4.23
C ASP A 480 19.74 -28.24 -2.71
N SER A 481 18.74 -27.70 -2.00
CA SER A 481 18.57 -27.68 -0.54
C SER A 481 19.66 -26.98 0.30
N LYS A 482 20.79 -26.56 -0.29
CA LYS A 482 21.91 -25.90 0.40
C LYS A 482 21.83 -24.37 0.30
N PRO A 483 22.09 -23.61 1.38
CA PRO A 483 22.30 -22.17 1.30
C PRO A 483 23.35 -21.81 0.24
N ILE A 484 23.19 -20.68 -0.46
CA ILE A 484 24.26 -20.17 -1.32
C ILE A 484 25.51 -19.85 -0.47
N SER A 485 26.71 -19.96 -1.06
CA SER A 485 27.97 -19.62 -0.38
C SER A 485 28.10 -18.12 -0.12
N GLU A 486 29.02 -17.73 0.76
CA GLU A 486 29.34 -16.32 1.02
C GLU A 486 29.74 -15.55 -0.25
N ASP A 487 30.58 -16.15 -1.10
CA ASP A 487 30.98 -15.58 -2.39
C ASP A 487 29.79 -15.40 -3.34
N MET A 488 28.91 -16.40 -3.45
CA MET A 488 27.70 -16.29 -4.28
C MET A 488 26.74 -15.24 -3.74
N PHE A 489 26.59 -15.16 -2.42
CA PHE A 489 25.79 -14.13 -1.78
C PHE A 489 26.34 -12.74 -2.09
N ALA A 490 27.64 -12.49 -1.86
CA ALA A 490 28.26 -11.19 -2.12
C ALA A 490 28.20 -10.81 -3.61
N LYS A 491 28.56 -11.74 -4.51
CA LYS A 491 28.45 -11.61 -5.98
C LYS A 491 27.07 -11.14 -6.40
N TYR A 492 26.02 -11.86 -6.00
CA TYR A 492 24.66 -11.57 -6.45
C TYR A 492 24.00 -10.42 -5.69
N PHE A 493 24.37 -10.21 -4.42
CA PHE A 493 23.99 -9.02 -3.67
C PHE A 493 24.47 -7.76 -4.39
N PHE A 494 25.77 -7.65 -4.68
CA PHE A 494 26.30 -6.43 -5.29
C PHE A 494 25.89 -6.23 -6.75
N GLN A 495 25.68 -7.30 -7.53
CA GLN A 495 25.09 -7.16 -8.87
C GLN A 495 23.71 -6.48 -8.83
N VAL A 496 22.85 -6.87 -7.89
CA VAL A 496 21.53 -6.26 -7.70
C VAL A 496 21.63 -4.89 -7.03
N TYR A 497 22.45 -4.76 -5.98
CA TYR A 497 22.60 -3.53 -5.18
C TYR A 497 23.21 -2.38 -5.99
N ASP A 498 24.19 -2.67 -6.85
CA ASP A 498 24.80 -1.67 -7.72
C ASP A 498 23.94 -1.42 -8.96
N GLY A 499 23.34 -2.48 -9.56
CA GLY A 499 22.46 -2.34 -10.73
C GLY A 499 21.24 -1.46 -10.45
N LEU A 500 20.60 -1.61 -9.28
CA LEU A 500 19.54 -0.73 -8.83
C LEU A 500 20.06 0.66 -8.47
N GLY A 501 21.24 0.74 -7.84
CA GLY A 501 21.88 2.00 -7.46
C GLY A 501 22.32 2.87 -8.62
N ALA A 502 22.67 2.25 -9.74
CA ALA A 502 23.01 2.91 -11.00
C ALA A 502 21.82 3.04 -11.96
N SER A 503 20.63 2.56 -11.58
CA SER A 503 19.43 2.69 -12.39
C SER A 503 18.98 4.15 -12.47
N THR A 504 18.94 4.69 -13.68
CA THR A 504 18.39 6.01 -14.00
C THR A 504 16.91 5.95 -14.40
N ASP A 505 16.25 4.81 -14.19
CA ASP A 505 14.84 4.58 -14.53
C ASP A 505 13.93 5.06 -13.38
N ASP A 506 13.14 6.12 -13.63
CA ASP A 506 12.11 6.68 -12.70
C ASP A 506 10.69 6.21 -13.09
N SER A 507 10.54 5.18 -13.94
CA SER A 507 9.22 4.74 -14.45
C SER A 507 8.27 4.21 -13.37
N CYS A 508 8.79 3.81 -12.21
CA CYS A 508 8.00 3.19 -11.14
C CYS A 508 8.54 3.42 -9.72
N VAL A 509 9.86 3.54 -9.56
CA VAL A 509 10.54 3.84 -8.28
C VAL A 509 11.66 4.87 -8.53
N PRO A 510 12.05 5.70 -7.54
CA PRO A 510 13.03 6.77 -7.79
C PRO A 510 14.39 6.25 -8.27
N PRO A 511 15.13 7.00 -9.12
CA PRO A 511 16.47 6.62 -9.58
C PRO A 511 17.45 6.34 -8.43
N GLY A 512 18.26 5.31 -8.59
CA GLY A 512 19.19 4.82 -7.56
C GLY A 512 18.53 4.26 -6.28
N SER A 513 17.19 4.26 -6.20
CA SER A 513 16.49 3.80 -5.00
C SER A 513 16.65 2.29 -4.81
N ARG A 514 16.82 1.92 -3.55
CA ARG A 514 16.86 0.54 -3.10
C ARG A 514 15.73 0.32 -2.11
N PRO A 515 15.20 -0.88 -2.04
CA PRO A 515 13.98 -1.11 -1.29
C PRO A 515 14.29 -1.52 0.15
N ILE A 516 13.29 -1.55 1.04
CA ILE A 516 13.54 -2.00 2.42
C ILE A 516 14.06 -3.45 2.46
N TYR A 517 14.90 -3.78 3.44
CA TYR A 517 15.59 -5.06 3.66
C TYR A 517 14.83 -6.29 3.18
N SER A 518 13.56 -6.38 3.59
CA SER A 518 12.58 -7.34 3.11
C SER A 518 12.66 -7.56 1.59
N ARG A 519 12.33 -6.51 0.86
CA ARG A 519 12.20 -6.42 -0.59
C ARG A 519 13.43 -6.90 -1.35
N PHE A 520 14.60 -6.45 -0.90
CA PHE A 520 15.85 -6.70 -1.60
C PHE A 520 16.14 -8.20 -1.78
N LEU A 521 15.96 -9.01 -0.73
CA LEU A 521 16.28 -10.43 -0.80
C LEU A 521 15.37 -11.24 -1.74
N THR A 522 14.15 -10.78 -2.03
CA THR A 522 13.27 -11.50 -2.97
C THR A 522 13.68 -11.23 -4.41
N LEU A 523 13.99 -9.98 -4.75
CA LEU A 523 14.58 -9.64 -6.05
C LEU A 523 15.94 -10.34 -6.26
N MET A 524 16.78 -10.34 -5.21
CA MET A 524 18.03 -11.09 -5.20
C MET A 524 17.81 -12.60 -5.43
N SER A 525 16.77 -13.21 -4.85
CA SER A 525 16.46 -14.64 -5.07
C SER A 525 16.07 -14.96 -6.52
N TRP A 526 15.30 -14.09 -7.20
CA TRP A 526 15.05 -14.26 -8.63
C TRP A 526 16.33 -14.09 -9.44
N HIS A 527 17.15 -13.08 -9.14
CA HIS A 527 18.42 -12.86 -9.84
C HIS A 527 19.39 -14.04 -9.68
N VAL A 528 19.48 -14.62 -8.48
CA VAL A 528 20.25 -15.85 -8.20
C VAL A 528 19.70 -17.02 -9.02
N PHE A 529 18.40 -17.33 -8.91
CA PHE A 529 17.82 -18.51 -9.56
C PHE A 529 17.80 -18.42 -11.10
N LEU A 530 17.64 -17.22 -11.66
CA LEU A 530 17.76 -16.98 -13.11
C LEU A 530 19.21 -17.05 -13.59
N SER A 531 20.17 -16.56 -12.80
CA SER A 531 21.60 -16.61 -13.16
C SER A 531 22.17 -18.03 -13.09
N GLU A 532 21.81 -18.79 -12.06
CA GLU A 532 22.22 -20.19 -11.86
C GLU A 532 21.32 -21.21 -12.58
N ARG A 533 20.30 -20.73 -13.31
CA ARG A 533 19.41 -21.53 -14.19
C ARG A 533 18.68 -22.67 -13.47
N VAL A 534 18.05 -22.33 -12.35
CA VAL A 534 17.14 -23.21 -11.60
C VAL A 534 15.95 -23.62 -12.47
N ASP A 535 15.65 -24.93 -12.55
CA ASP A 535 14.51 -25.46 -13.33
C ASP A 535 13.16 -25.22 -12.61
N VAL A 536 13.16 -25.31 -11.27
CA VAL A 536 11.96 -25.13 -10.44
C VAL A 536 12.30 -24.43 -9.13
N ALA A 537 11.55 -23.37 -8.78
CA ALA A 537 11.81 -22.56 -7.61
C ALA A 537 10.60 -22.52 -6.66
N VAL A 538 10.83 -22.92 -5.41
CA VAL A 538 9.84 -23.01 -4.33
C VAL A 538 9.85 -21.71 -3.53
N TYR A 539 8.74 -20.97 -3.57
CA TYR A 539 8.63 -19.62 -3.01
C TYR A 539 7.73 -19.55 -1.77
N GLU A 540 8.32 -19.23 -0.62
CA GLU A 540 7.57 -19.02 0.62
C GLU A 540 6.89 -17.62 0.61
N THR A 541 5.59 -17.54 0.36
CA THR A 541 4.79 -16.31 0.12
C THR A 541 4.46 -15.41 1.33
N GLY A 542 5.26 -14.40 1.64
CA GLY A 542 4.76 -13.13 2.21
C GLY A 542 4.20 -13.00 3.61
N VAL A 543 3.99 -11.75 4.04
CA VAL A 543 2.96 -11.40 5.03
C VAL A 543 1.65 -11.36 4.24
N GLY A 544 0.71 -12.25 4.54
CA GLY A 544 -0.49 -12.43 3.72
C GLY A 544 -0.21 -13.23 2.46
N GLY A 545 -0.20 -12.58 1.30
CA GLY A 545 0.01 -13.21 -0.01
C GLY A 545 -0.33 -12.31 -1.20
N ALA A 546 -1.52 -11.68 -1.19
CA ALA A 546 -2.00 -10.77 -2.24
C ALA A 546 -1.00 -9.65 -2.51
N PHE A 547 -0.60 -8.95 -1.44
CA PHE A 547 0.43 -7.93 -1.42
C PHE A 547 1.74 -8.55 -0.90
N ASP A 548 2.27 -9.56 -1.60
CA ASP A 548 3.61 -10.08 -1.39
C ASP A 548 4.44 -10.13 -2.68
N ALA A 549 5.76 -10.15 -2.54
CA ALA A 549 6.71 -10.07 -3.64
C ALA A 549 6.78 -11.36 -4.43
N THR A 550 6.71 -12.51 -3.76
CA THR A 550 6.66 -13.78 -4.47
C THR A 550 5.39 -13.87 -5.34
N ASN A 551 4.39 -13.01 -5.07
CA ASN A 551 3.16 -12.89 -5.83
C ASN A 551 3.27 -12.08 -7.13
N VAL A 552 4.44 -11.56 -7.53
CA VAL A 552 4.62 -11.00 -8.89
C VAL A 552 4.50 -12.07 -9.98
N ILE A 553 4.75 -13.35 -9.64
CA ILE A 553 4.67 -14.47 -10.59
C ILE A 553 3.23 -14.66 -11.05
N GLU A 554 2.91 -14.22 -12.25
CA GLU A 554 1.55 -14.30 -12.83
C GLU A 554 1.14 -15.74 -13.20
N SER A 555 2.14 -16.56 -13.52
CA SER A 555 1.99 -17.92 -14.07
C SER A 555 2.76 -18.96 -13.23
N PRO A 556 2.43 -19.18 -11.94
CA PRO A 556 3.03 -20.25 -11.16
C PRO A 556 2.62 -21.63 -11.68
N VAL A 557 3.39 -22.66 -11.35
CA VAL A 557 3.05 -24.06 -11.61
C VAL A 557 1.85 -24.50 -10.77
N ALA A 558 1.85 -24.11 -9.49
CA ALA A 558 0.76 -24.30 -8.55
C ALA A 558 0.82 -23.24 -7.43
N ALA A 559 -0.29 -23.03 -6.72
CA ALA A 559 -0.35 -22.28 -5.48
C ALA A 559 -0.74 -23.20 -4.31
N GLY A 560 -0.15 -23.01 -3.13
CA GLY A 560 -0.42 -23.81 -1.93
C GLY A 560 -0.76 -22.94 -0.72
N ILE A 561 -1.87 -23.23 -0.05
CA ILE A 561 -2.35 -22.50 1.13
C ILE A 561 -2.35 -23.45 2.35
N SER A 562 -1.39 -23.23 3.24
CA SER A 562 -1.29 -23.86 4.56
C SER A 562 -2.37 -23.36 5.53
N THR A 563 -2.42 -23.90 6.75
CA THR A 563 -3.39 -23.51 7.79
C THR A 563 -3.44 -22.00 8.00
N ILE A 564 -4.64 -21.42 7.98
CA ILE A 564 -4.86 -20.00 8.26
C ILE A 564 -5.36 -19.84 9.70
N GLY A 565 -4.54 -19.23 10.55
CA GLY A 565 -4.90 -18.71 11.88
C GLY A 565 -4.87 -17.18 11.93
N ILE A 566 -5.21 -16.62 13.09
CA ILE A 566 -5.11 -15.17 13.34
C ILE A 566 -3.65 -14.78 13.57
N ASP A 567 -3.06 -14.05 12.61
CA ASP A 567 -1.70 -13.54 12.73
C ASP A 567 -1.49 -12.26 11.90
N HIS A 568 -0.50 -11.45 12.27
CA HIS A 568 -0.18 -10.15 11.66
C HIS A 568 -1.38 -9.21 11.50
N THR A 569 -2.30 -9.16 12.48
CA THR A 569 -3.59 -8.46 12.38
C THR A 569 -3.50 -6.99 11.98
N PHE A 570 -2.48 -6.27 12.45
CA PHE A 570 -2.20 -4.88 12.03
C PHE A 570 -2.04 -4.74 10.50
N ALA A 571 -1.43 -5.73 9.84
CA ALA A 571 -1.11 -5.69 8.41
C ALA A 571 -2.12 -6.45 7.53
N LEU A 572 -2.86 -7.43 8.08
CA LEU A 572 -3.72 -8.34 7.33
C LEU A 572 -5.21 -8.26 7.69
N GLY A 573 -5.58 -7.39 8.63
CA GLY A 573 -6.92 -7.34 9.19
C GLY A 573 -7.07 -8.14 10.48
N ASP A 574 -8.02 -7.71 11.28
CA ASP A 574 -8.39 -8.21 12.60
C ASP A 574 -9.28 -9.48 12.54
N THR A 575 -9.82 -9.82 11.37
CA THR A 575 -10.68 -10.99 11.15
C THR A 575 -10.01 -12.07 10.30
N LEU A 576 -10.39 -13.33 10.54
CA LEU A 576 -9.90 -14.47 9.77
C LEU A 576 -10.26 -14.36 8.27
N LYS A 577 -11.39 -13.73 7.93
CA LYS A 577 -11.82 -13.48 6.54
C LYS A 577 -10.86 -12.54 5.79
N GLN A 578 -10.42 -11.45 6.41
CA GLN A 578 -9.44 -10.53 5.79
C GLN A 578 -8.09 -11.24 5.59
N ILE A 579 -7.60 -11.93 6.64
CA ILE A 579 -6.34 -12.69 6.60
C ILE A 579 -6.40 -13.77 5.50
N ALA A 580 -7.53 -14.46 5.37
CA ALA A 580 -7.77 -15.43 4.30
C ALA A 580 -7.82 -14.78 2.90
N TRP A 581 -8.44 -13.61 2.74
CA TRP A 581 -8.45 -12.87 1.47
C TRP A 581 -7.04 -12.50 1.03
N HIS A 582 -6.21 -11.99 1.95
CA HIS A 582 -4.81 -11.71 1.68
C HIS A 582 -4.05 -12.98 1.32
N LYS A 583 -4.12 -14.06 2.11
CA LYS A 583 -3.38 -15.31 1.82
C LYS A 583 -3.84 -15.97 0.51
N ALA A 584 -5.13 -15.96 0.20
CA ALA A 584 -5.67 -16.47 -1.06
C ALA A 584 -5.29 -15.65 -2.31
N GLY A 585 -4.69 -14.46 -2.15
CA GLY A 585 -4.23 -13.65 -3.28
C GLY A 585 -3.08 -14.23 -4.10
N ILE A 586 -2.51 -15.36 -3.67
CA ILE A 586 -1.52 -16.14 -4.44
C ILE A 586 -2.17 -17.08 -5.48
N ILE A 587 -3.50 -17.23 -5.46
CA ILE A 587 -4.23 -17.96 -6.49
C ILE A 587 -4.22 -17.13 -7.78
N LYS A 588 -3.76 -17.75 -8.87
CA LYS A 588 -3.62 -17.10 -10.19
C LYS A 588 -4.54 -17.71 -11.25
N THR A 589 -4.85 -16.91 -12.25
CA THR A 589 -5.90 -17.19 -13.24
C THR A 589 -5.64 -18.50 -13.97
N GLY A 590 -6.59 -19.44 -13.89
CA GLY A 590 -6.49 -20.75 -14.52
C GLY A 590 -5.36 -21.65 -14.01
N ARG A 591 -4.82 -21.42 -12.81
CA ARG A 591 -3.72 -22.23 -12.22
C ARG A 591 -4.22 -23.20 -11.14
N PRO A 592 -3.56 -24.37 -10.96
CA PRO A 592 -3.84 -25.27 -9.84
C PRO A 592 -3.63 -24.57 -8.50
N ALA A 593 -4.61 -24.70 -7.60
CA ALA A 593 -4.53 -24.23 -6.23
C ALA A 593 -4.84 -25.37 -5.26
N PHE A 594 -4.03 -25.51 -4.22
CA PHE A 594 -4.19 -26.52 -3.19
C PHE A 594 -4.37 -25.86 -1.83
N THR A 595 -5.34 -26.33 -1.05
CA THR A 595 -5.51 -25.94 0.36
C THR A 595 -5.76 -27.19 1.19
N ILE A 596 -5.26 -27.20 2.42
CA ILE A 596 -5.69 -28.19 3.42
C ILE A 596 -7.10 -27.86 3.95
N SER A 597 -7.61 -28.66 4.89
CA SER A 597 -8.77 -28.30 5.72
C SER A 597 -8.53 -27.02 6.54
N GLN A 598 -9.39 -26.02 6.36
CA GLN A 598 -9.37 -24.69 7.01
C GLN A 598 -10.62 -24.49 7.88
N ALA A 599 -10.63 -23.47 8.73
CA ALA A 599 -11.86 -22.99 9.38
C ALA A 599 -12.88 -22.51 8.33
N PRO A 600 -14.21 -22.64 8.56
CA PRO A 600 -15.23 -22.38 7.54
C PRO A 600 -15.14 -21.00 6.88
N GLU A 601 -14.89 -19.95 7.68
CA GLU A 601 -14.77 -18.58 7.17
C GLU A 601 -13.56 -18.36 6.26
N ALA A 602 -12.45 -19.06 6.52
CA ALA A 602 -11.27 -19.00 5.67
C ALA A 602 -11.47 -19.85 4.40
N ALA A 603 -12.07 -21.04 4.55
CA ALA A 603 -12.39 -21.94 3.43
C ALA A 603 -13.28 -21.25 2.39
N GLU A 604 -14.31 -20.52 2.84
CA GLU A 604 -15.24 -19.81 1.96
C GLU A 604 -14.55 -18.69 1.18
N VAL A 605 -13.69 -17.89 1.83
CA VAL A 605 -12.94 -16.83 1.15
C VAL A 605 -11.94 -17.40 0.14
N ILE A 606 -11.27 -18.52 0.45
CA ILE A 606 -10.39 -19.22 -0.50
C ILE A 606 -11.20 -19.75 -1.70
N ARG A 607 -12.38 -20.33 -1.46
CA ARG A 607 -13.30 -20.83 -2.50
C ARG A 607 -13.78 -19.70 -3.42
N GLN A 608 -14.20 -18.57 -2.86
CA GLN A 608 -14.58 -17.38 -3.62
C GLN A 608 -13.41 -16.88 -4.48
N ARG A 609 -12.21 -16.74 -3.88
CA ARG A 609 -11.00 -16.28 -4.58
C ARG A 609 -10.55 -17.21 -5.71
N ALA A 610 -10.77 -18.52 -5.56
CA ALA A 610 -10.56 -19.47 -6.65
C ALA A 610 -11.56 -19.27 -7.80
N ALA A 611 -12.85 -19.08 -7.49
CA ALA A 611 -13.89 -18.81 -8.48
C ALA A 611 -13.63 -17.48 -9.22
N GLU A 612 -13.28 -16.40 -8.51
CA GLU A 612 -12.86 -15.10 -9.06
C GLU A 612 -11.70 -15.19 -10.06
N LYS A 613 -10.88 -16.25 -9.99
CA LYS A 613 -9.72 -16.49 -10.85
C LYS A 613 -9.91 -17.66 -11.83
N GLY A 614 -11.08 -18.31 -11.85
CA GLY A 614 -11.29 -19.54 -12.63
C GLY A 614 -10.24 -20.62 -12.33
N ALA A 615 -9.75 -20.66 -11.08
CA ALA A 615 -8.65 -21.53 -10.66
C ALA A 615 -9.18 -22.86 -10.12
N VAL A 616 -8.52 -23.96 -10.48
CA VAL A 616 -8.89 -25.30 -9.99
C VAL A 616 -8.38 -25.47 -8.57
N LEU A 617 -9.25 -25.19 -7.60
CA LEU A 617 -8.97 -25.35 -6.16
C LEU A 617 -9.29 -26.79 -5.70
N LYS A 618 -8.27 -27.54 -5.31
CA LYS A 618 -8.41 -28.84 -4.65
C LYS A 618 -8.23 -28.66 -3.14
N LYS A 619 -9.29 -28.93 -2.37
CA LYS A 619 -9.18 -29.19 -0.92
C LYS A 619 -8.49 -30.54 -0.71
N LEU A 620 -7.53 -30.57 0.21
CA LEU A 620 -6.81 -31.76 0.63
C LEU A 620 -7.17 -32.06 2.09
N ASP A 621 -7.63 -33.28 2.33
CA ASP A 621 -7.58 -33.91 3.64
C ASP A 621 -6.27 -34.71 3.74
N VAL A 622 -5.87 -35.12 4.94
CA VAL A 622 -4.54 -35.71 5.18
C VAL A 622 -4.31 -36.91 4.25
N ASP A 623 -3.17 -36.89 3.54
CA ASP A 623 -2.87 -37.91 2.54
C ASP A 623 -2.76 -39.29 3.21
N ALA A 624 -3.63 -40.22 2.80
CA ALA A 624 -3.69 -41.56 3.38
C ALA A 624 -2.37 -42.33 3.22
N ARG A 625 -1.55 -42.00 2.21
CA ARG A 625 -0.23 -42.61 1.98
C ARG A 625 0.79 -42.25 3.07
N LEU A 626 0.54 -41.21 3.88
CA LEU A 626 1.35 -40.89 5.06
C LEU A 626 1.09 -41.83 6.25
N LEU A 627 -0.02 -42.57 6.24
CA LEU A 627 -0.39 -43.46 7.35
C LEU A 627 0.33 -44.81 7.27
N ASP A 628 0.92 -45.15 6.12
CA ASP A 628 1.69 -46.38 5.87
C ASP A 628 3.15 -46.21 6.32
N GLY A 629 3.35 -45.96 7.61
CA GLY A 629 4.65 -45.93 8.28
C GLY A 629 5.54 -44.71 8.06
N VAL A 630 5.15 -43.72 7.25
CA VAL A 630 5.99 -42.55 6.89
C VAL A 630 6.20 -41.61 8.10
N ARG A 631 7.44 -41.47 8.56
CA ARG A 631 7.81 -40.74 9.78
C ARG A 631 7.92 -39.23 9.56
N ILE A 632 6.76 -38.57 9.60
CA ILE A 632 6.67 -37.10 9.70
C ILE A 632 7.19 -36.64 11.08
N ARG A 633 7.97 -35.54 11.11
CA ARG A 633 8.52 -34.95 12.35
C ARG A 633 8.18 -33.46 12.45
N PRO A 634 7.68 -32.98 13.62
CA PRO A 634 7.03 -33.76 14.67
C PRO A 634 5.81 -34.52 14.13
N ASP A 635 5.48 -35.69 14.67
CA ASP A 635 4.35 -36.50 14.17
C ASP A 635 3.00 -36.01 14.71
N VAL A 636 2.50 -34.93 14.10
CA VAL A 636 1.28 -34.24 14.54
C VAL A 636 0.44 -33.78 13.34
N ASP A 637 -0.88 -33.68 13.55
CA ASP A 637 -1.88 -33.37 12.53
C ASP A 637 -1.52 -32.16 11.65
N PHE A 638 -1.09 -31.02 12.23
CA PHE A 638 -0.71 -29.84 11.45
C PHE A 638 0.48 -30.10 10.52
N GLN A 639 1.40 -30.98 10.93
CA GLN A 639 2.60 -31.29 10.16
C GLN A 639 2.33 -32.35 9.10
N ARG A 640 1.46 -33.34 9.40
CA ARG A 640 0.89 -34.24 8.38
C ARG A 640 0.11 -33.46 7.31
N LYS A 641 -0.60 -32.38 7.68
CA LYS A 641 -1.24 -31.43 6.75
C LYS A 641 -0.21 -30.63 5.93
N ASN A 642 0.88 -30.16 6.54
CA ASN A 642 1.97 -29.50 5.80
C ASN A 642 2.63 -30.44 4.78
N ALA A 643 2.87 -31.70 5.15
CA ALA A 643 3.37 -32.77 4.27
C ALA A 643 2.38 -33.08 3.13
N THR A 644 1.09 -33.26 3.44
CA THR A 644 0.01 -33.45 2.46
C THR A 644 -0.01 -32.35 1.40
N LEU A 645 0.12 -31.08 1.81
CA LEU A 645 0.18 -29.95 0.88
C LEU A 645 1.47 -29.96 0.04
N ALA A 646 2.60 -30.36 0.63
CA ALA A 646 3.86 -30.48 -0.08
C ALA A 646 3.84 -31.60 -1.14
N ILE A 647 3.22 -32.75 -0.84
CA ILE A 647 3.06 -33.86 -1.77
C ILE A 647 2.34 -33.37 -3.04
N ALA A 648 1.17 -32.74 -2.90
CA ALA A 648 0.39 -32.26 -4.05
C ALA A 648 1.12 -31.17 -4.88
N LEU A 649 1.92 -30.31 -4.23
CA LEU A 649 2.75 -29.31 -4.90
C LEU A 649 3.92 -29.96 -5.66
N ALA A 650 4.58 -30.96 -5.07
CA ALA A 650 5.66 -31.71 -5.70
C ALA A 650 5.16 -32.57 -6.87
N GLU A 651 4.03 -33.27 -6.71
CA GLU A 651 3.34 -34.01 -7.79
C GLU A 651 3.03 -33.08 -8.97
N GLN A 652 2.48 -31.89 -8.73
CA GLN A 652 2.18 -30.92 -9.78
C GLN A 652 3.44 -30.27 -10.39
N ALA A 653 4.55 -30.17 -9.65
CA ALA A 653 5.83 -29.73 -10.20
C ALA A 653 6.46 -30.81 -11.11
N LEU A 654 6.48 -32.05 -10.66
CA LEU A 654 6.99 -33.20 -11.41
C LEU A 654 6.17 -33.44 -12.69
N ASP A 655 4.85 -33.29 -12.66
CA ASP A 655 3.98 -33.27 -13.84
C ASP A 655 4.45 -32.26 -14.90
N LYS A 656 4.75 -31.01 -14.50
CA LYS A 656 5.25 -29.98 -15.45
C LYS A 656 6.69 -30.21 -15.92
N LEU A 657 7.45 -31.07 -15.24
CA LEU A 657 8.77 -31.53 -15.68
C LEU A 657 8.71 -32.82 -16.52
N GLY A 658 7.51 -33.36 -16.82
CA GLY A 658 7.34 -34.62 -17.55
C GLY A 658 7.64 -35.87 -16.71
N MET A 659 7.79 -35.71 -15.40
CA MET A 659 8.17 -36.73 -14.41
C MET A 659 6.99 -37.12 -13.50
N ALA A 660 5.75 -37.00 -14.00
CA ALA A 660 4.53 -37.27 -13.22
C ALA A 660 4.61 -38.65 -12.53
N PRO A 661 4.55 -38.72 -11.18
CA PRO A 661 4.57 -40.00 -10.48
C PRO A 661 3.32 -40.81 -10.85
N LYS A 662 3.49 -42.12 -11.07
CA LYS A 662 2.38 -43.00 -11.45
C LYS A 662 1.34 -43.05 -10.31
N PRO A 663 0.03 -42.88 -10.59
CA PRO A 663 -1.00 -43.06 -9.59
C PRO A 663 -0.92 -44.45 -8.94
N GLY A 664 -0.87 -44.48 -7.61
CA GLY A 664 -0.66 -45.70 -6.82
C GLY A 664 -1.09 -45.52 -5.37
N ALA A 665 -1.20 -46.64 -4.65
CA ALA A 665 -1.69 -46.68 -3.27
C ALA A 665 -0.66 -46.24 -2.21
N ALA A 666 0.61 -46.09 -2.59
CA ALA A 666 1.71 -45.68 -1.72
C ALA A 666 2.49 -44.51 -2.34
N LEU A 667 3.34 -43.84 -1.54
CA LEU A 667 4.32 -42.88 -2.05
C LEU A 667 5.51 -43.60 -2.71
N THR A 668 6.21 -42.92 -3.62
CA THR A 668 7.48 -43.44 -4.16
C THR A 668 8.61 -43.27 -3.12
N PRO A 669 9.71 -44.03 -3.19
CA PRO A 669 10.82 -43.91 -2.24
C PRO A 669 11.34 -42.47 -2.11
N GLU A 670 11.39 -41.71 -3.20
CA GLU A 670 11.86 -40.33 -3.24
C GLU A 670 10.92 -39.36 -2.49
N PHE A 671 9.62 -39.64 -2.44
CA PHE A 671 8.68 -38.91 -1.60
C PHE A 671 8.86 -39.28 -0.12
N ILE A 672 9.08 -40.55 0.20
CA ILE A 672 9.29 -41.02 1.58
C ILE A 672 10.61 -40.46 2.13
N ASP A 673 11.73 -40.67 1.43
CA ASP A 673 13.05 -40.10 1.75
C ASP A 673 13.06 -38.57 1.71
N GLY A 674 12.20 -37.95 0.90
CA GLY A 674 11.99 -36.52 0.90
C GLY A 674 11.38 -36.05 2.22
N LEU A 675 10.29 -36.68 2.65
CA LEU A 675 9.54 -36.33 3.85
C LEU A 675 10.28 -36.68 5.14
N GLU A 676 10.80 -37.90 5.29
CA GLU A 676 11.43 -38.35 6.54
C GLU A 676 12.75 -37.65 6.84
N GLN A 677 13.51 -37.30 5.80
CA GLN A 677 14.85 -36.69 5.92
C GLN A 677 14.80 -35.14 5.81
N THR A 678 13.62 -34.52 5.85
CA THR A 678 13.54 -33.04 5.85
C THR A 678 13.89 -32.49 7.23
N GLU A 679 15.11 -31.97 7.38
CA GLU A 679 15.52 -31.20 8.56
C GLU A 679 14.88 -29.81 8.57
N ILE A 680 13.83 -29.64 9.37
CA ILE A 680 13.20 -28.34 9.61
C ILE A 680 13.86 -27.69 10.82
N ARG A 681 15.05 -27.11 10.60
CA ARG A 681 15.81 -26.36 11.59
C ARG A 681 14.90 -25.40 12.39
N GLY A 682 15.07 -25.36 13.71
CA GLY A 682 14.28 -24.55 14.63
C GLY A 682 12.79 -24.92 14.74
N ARG A 683 12.41 -26.15 14.37
CA ARG A 683 11.06 -26.72 14.59
C ARG A 683 11.13 -28.08 15.24
N CYS A 684 10.75 -28.15 16.52
CA CYS A 684 10.83 -29.34 17.35
C CYS A 684 12.21 -30.03 17.22
N GLU A 685 13.27 -29.23 17.12
CA GLU A 685 14.64 -29.68 16.89
C GLU A 685 15.26 -30.11 18.23
N VAL A 686 15.80 -31.32 18.29
CA VAL A 686 16.48 -31.85 19.49
C VAL A 686 17.98 -31.92 19.23
N LYS A 687 18.79 -31.39 20.14
CA LYS A 687 20.26 -31.57 20.15
C LYS A 687 20.70 -32.09 21.50
N ALA A 688 21.61 -33.07 21.50
CA ALA A 688 22.30 -33.51 22.71
C ALA A 688 23.61 -32.75 22.86
N GLU A 689 23.91 -32.35 24.09
CA GLU A 689 25.19 -31.85 24.59
C GLU A 689 25.53 -32.67 25.86
N ASP A 690 26.79 -32.76 26.26
CA ASP A 690 27.19 -33.59 27.40
C ASP A 690 26.47 -33.15 28.69
N GLY A 691 25.57 -34.01 29.18
CA GLY A 691 24.72 -33.76 30.35
C GLY A 691 23.49 -32.88 30.11
N LEU A 692 23.23 -32.42 28.89
CA LEU A 692 22.15 -31.46 28.58
C LEU A 692 21.49 -31.71 27.22
N THR A 693 20.18 -31.99 27.23
CA THR A 693 19.37 -32.09 26.00
C THR A 693 18.65 -30.78 25.72
N TRP A 694 18.87 -30.22 24.54
CA TRP A 694 18.24 -29.01 24.03
C TRP A 694 17.02 -29.34 23.17
N TYR A 695 15.87 -28.75 23.49
CA TYR A 695 14.61 -28.86 22.77
C TYR A 695 14.23 -27.47 22.21
N ILE A 696 14.26 -27.32 20.89
CA ILE A 696 14.35 -26.00 20.23
C ILE A 696 13.21 -25.82 19.23
N ASP A 697 12.33 -24.86 19.45
CA ASP A 697 11.29 -24.47 18.48
C ASP A 697 11.03 -22.96 18.45
N GLY A 698 11.09 -22.36 17.27
CA GLY A 698 10.79 -20.94 17.04
C GLY A 698 9.29 -20.60 17.07
N ALA A 699 8.51 -21.20 17.95
CA ALA A 699 7.11 -20.88 18.20
C ALA A 699 6.99 -19.47 18.78
N HIS A 700 5.96 -18.73 18.36
CA HIS A 700 5.83 -17.29 18.66
C HIS A 700 4.40 -16.75 18.52
N THR A 701 3.42 -17.64 18.47
CA THR A 701 1.97 -17.37 18.51
C THR A 701 1.34 -18.27 19.59
N PRO A 702 0.16 -17.93 20.15
CA PRO A 702 -0.47 -18.76 21.19
C PRO A 702 -0.56 -20.25 20.80
N ASP A 703 -1.13 -20.53 19.63
CA ASP A 703 -1.34 -21.90 19.11
C ASP A 703 -0.01 -22.66 18.93
N SER A 704 1.01 -22.00 18.37
CA SER A 704 2.32 -22.64 18.16
C SER A 704 3.07 -22.88 19.46
N LEU A 705 2.94 -21.97 20.43
CA LEU A 705 3.57 -22.10 21.75
C LEU A 705 2.88 -23.17 22.60
N GLU A 706 1.55 -23.30 22.52
CA GLU A 706 0.82 -24.38 23.18
C GLU A 706 1.21 -25.75 22.61
N VAL A 707 1.30 -25.89 21.28
CA VAL A 707 1.68 -27.13 20.61
C VAL A 707 3.16 -27.50 20.85
N SER A 708 4.07 -26.54 20.75
CA SER A 708 5.50 -26.75 21.05
C SER A 708 5.72 -27.15 22.52
N SER A 709 4.97 -26.54 23.45
CA SER A 709 5.12 -26.86 24.88
C SER A 709 4.49 -28.21 25.25
N LYS A 710 3.43 -28.63 24.54
CA LYS A 710 2.92 -30.02 24.60
C LYS A 710 3.93 -31.03 24.07
N TRP A 711 4.59 -30.72 22.95
CA TRP A 711 5.65 -31.57 22.39
C TRP A 711 6.77 -31.77 23.42
N PHE A 712 7.37 -30.68 23.93
CA PHE A 712 8.40 -30.76 24.98
C PHE A 712 7.94 -31.56 26.21
N ALA A 713 6.72 -31.34 26.70
CA ALA A 713 6.19 -32.03 27.88
C ALA A 713 5.99 -33.54 27.68
N ASN A 714 5.70 -33.96 26.44
CA ASN A 714 5.57 -35.36 26.06
C ASN A 714 6.95 -36.03 25.91
N GLU A 715 7.87 -35.43 25.16
CA GLU A 715 9.24 -35.96 24.95
C GLU A 715 10.03 -36.07 26.26
N THR A 716 9.70 -35.22 27.25
CA THR A 716 10.34 -35.19 28.57
C THR A 716 9.45 -35.75 29.69
N ALA A 717 8.42 -36.55 29.37
CA ALA A 717 7.49 -37.09 30.35
C ALA A 717 8.18 -38.03 31.36
N ASP A 718 8.99 -38.96 30.85
CA ASP A 718 9.70 -39.98 31.64
C ASP A 718 11.14 -39.57 32.01
N CYS A 719 11.55 -38.33 31.72
CA CYS A 719 12.89 -37.82 32.02
C CYS A 719 12.94 -37.19 33.42
N PRO A 720 13.78 -37.71 34.34
CA PRO A 720 13.76 -37.29 35.75
C PRO A 720 14.39 -35.90 35.96
N GLY A 721 15.38 -35.54 35.13
CA GLY A 721 16.24 -34.38 35.30
C GLY A 721 15.56 -33.01 35.25
N PRO A 722 16.31 -31.94 35.59
CA PRO A 722 15.78 -30.59 35.71
C PRO A 722 15.35 -30.02 34.36
N ARG A 723 14.13 -29.49 34.30
CA ARG A 723 13.60 -28.77 33.13
C ARG A 723 13.98 -27.29 33.22
N ILE A 724 14.62 -26.79 32.19
CA ILE A 724 15.07 -25.39 32.08
C ILE A 724 14.28 -24.73 30.94
N PHE A 725 13.65 -23.59 31.21
CA PHE A 725 12.93 -22.81 30.19
C PHE A 725 13.77 -21.62 29.76
N ILE A 726 13.96 -21.40 28.46
CA ILE A 726 14.58 -20.19 27.91
C ILE A 726 13.61 -19.53 26.93
N PHE A 727 13.15 -18.33 27.26
CA PHE A 727 12.09 -17.65 26.52
C PHE A 727 12.38 -16.19 26.23
N ASN A 728 12.00 -15.75 25.03
CA ASN A 728 11.94 -14.33 24.70
C ASN A 728 10.92 -14.06 23.58
N GLN A 729 10.21 -12.93 23.69
CA GLN A 729 9.39 -12.37 22.63
C GLN A 729 9.40 -10.83 22.73
N GLN A 730 9.88 -10.13 21.70
CA GLN A 730 10.12 -8.68 21.71
C GLN A 730 9.15 -7.86 20.83
N SER A 731 8.25 -8.51 20.08
CA SER A 731 7.47 -7.87 19.00
C SER A 731 5.97 -7.66 19.28
N ARG A 732 5.45 -8.17 20.41
CA ARG A 732 4.01 -8.17 20.78
C ARG A 732 3.85 -7.73 22.24
N SER A 733 2.94 -6.79 22.50
CA SER A 733 2.63 -6.25 23.84
C SER A 733 1.96 -7.27 24.75
N GLU A 734 1.24 -8.21 24.11
CA GLU A 734 0.38 -9.27 24.66
C GLU A 734 1.16 -10.57 24.92
N ALA A 735 2.46 -10.60 24.62
CA ALA A 735 3.29 -11.80 24.75
C ALA A 735 3.39 -12.32 26.20
N VAL A 736 3.07 -11.47 27.18
CA VAL A 736 2.98 -11.84 28.60
C VAL A 736 1.88 -12.88 28.83
N ASP A 737 0.79 -12.83 28.06
CA ASP A 737 -0.33 -13.76 28.19
C ASP A 737 -0.04 -15.14 27.59
N PHE A 738 0.98 -15.25 26.73
CA PHE A 738 1.40 -16.54 26.15
C PHE A 738 1.99 -17.46 27.22
N LEU A 739 2.57 -16.89 28.28
CA LEU A 739 3.13 -17.64 29.41
C LEU A 739 2.06 -18.52 30.10
N ASN A 740 0.81 -18.06 30.15
CA ASN A 740 -0.30 -18.83 30.73
C ASN A 740 -0.51 -20.15 29.95
N ALA A 741 -0.48 -20.10 28.62
CA ALA A 741 -0.68 -21.25 27.74
C ALA A 741 0.53 -22.20 27.74
N ILE A 742 1.74 -21.64 27.79
CA ILE A 742 2.99 -22.42 27.92
C ILE A 742 2.98 -23.19 29.24
N HIS A 743 2.70 -22.53 30.36
CA HIS A 743 2.61 -23.17 31.68
C HIS A 743 1.55 -24.30 31.69
N ALA A 744 0.32 -24.02 31.24
CA ALA A 744 -0.75 -25.02 31.18
C ALA A 744 -0.45 -26.23 30.26
N ALA A 745 0.38 -26.02 29.22
CA ALA A 745 0.84 -27.09 28.35
C ALA A 745 2.03 -27.89 28.93
N ALA A 746 2.98 -27.21 29.58
CA ALA A 746 4.23 -27.83 30.05
C ALA A 746 4.15 -28.46 31.45
N SER A 747 3.22 -28.03 32.32
CA SER A 747 2.96 -28.67 33.63
C SER A 747 2.31 -30.05 33.51
N ARG A 748 2.01 -30.52 32.29
CA ARG A 748 1.64 -31.91 32.03
C ARG A 748 2.75 -32.85 32.52
N HIS A 749 2.36 -33.94 33.17
CA HIS A 749 3.25 -34.95 33.75
C HIS A 749 4.17 -34.44 34.89
N ARG A 750 4.05 -33.19 35.37
CA ARG A 750 4.74 -32.66 36.56
C ARG A 750 3.73 -32.34 37.68
N VAL A 751 3.32 -33.35 38.44
CA VAL A 751 2.44 -33.18 39.62
C VAL A 751 3.29 -32.87 40.86
N GLY A 752 2.97 -31.79 41.58
CA GLY A 752 3.65 -31.44 42.84
C GLY A 752 5.09 -30.92 42.70
N LYS A 753 5.51 -30.62 41.47
CA LYS A 753 6.78 -29.95 41.11
C LYS A 753 6.47 -28.70 40.28
N PRO A 754 7.39 -27.72 40.18
CA PRO A 754 7.26 -26.65 39.19
C PRO A 754 7.20 -27.21 37.76
N CYS A 755 6.65 -26.40 36.87
CA CYS A 755 6.53 -26.64 35.43
C CYS A 755 7.92 -26.81 34.77
N PHE A 756 8.81 -25.89 35.15
CA PHE A 756 10.24 -25.89 34.85
C PHE A 756 10.97 -25.52 36.14
N ASP A 757 11.99 -26.29 36.48
CA ASP A 757 12.77 -26.11 37.70
C ASP A 757 13.56 -24.77 37.65
N HIS A 758 14.03 -24.36 36.46
CA HIS A 758 14.68 -23.07 36.19
C HIS A 758 14.06 -22.35 34.99
N VAL A 759 13.94 -21.02 35.06
CA VAL A 759 13.24 -20.19 34.06
C VAL A 759 14.05 -18.94 33.71
N VAL A 760 14.41 -18.81 32.44
CA VAL A 760 15.34 -17.80 31.91
C VAL A 760 14.62 -16.89 30.92
N PHE A 761 14.53 -15.60 31.23
CA PHE A 761 14.07 -14.58 30.29
C PHE A 761 15.26 -13.74 29.81
N CYS A 762 15.62 -13.88 28.54
CA CYS A 762 16.76 -13.18 27.95
C CYS A 762 16.37 -12.29 26.76
N THR A 763 17.30 -11.52 26.21
CA THR A 763 17.08 -10.78 24.96
C THR A 763 17.37 -11.64 23.73
N ASN A 764 17.18 -11.10 22.51
CA ASN A 764 17.63 -11.74 21.26
C ASN A 764 19.08 -11.34 20.89
N VAL A 765 19.85 -10.75 21.80
CA VAL A 765 21.26 -10.39 21.58
C VAL A 765 22.14 -11.61 21.86
N THR A 766 22.83 -12.12 20.84
CA THR A 766 23.55 -13.40 20.92
C THR A 766 24.69 -13.37 21.94
N HIS A 767 25.58 -12.37 21.86
CA HIS A 767 26.58 -12.07 22.90
C HIS A 767 26.56 -10.57 23.25
N ALA A 768 26.80 -10.24 24.52
CA ALA A 768 26.75 -8.86 25.01
C ALA A 768 27.80 -7.91 24.40
N SER A 769 28.92 -8.43 23.89
CA SER A 769 30.04 -7.65 23.33
C SER A 769 30.12 -7.62 21.80
N SER A 770 29.54 -8.60 21.11
CA SER A 770 29.47 -8.65 19.64
C SER A 770 28.31 -9.52 19.16
N ASN A 771 27.42 -8.95 18.35
CA ASN A 771 26.35 -9.70 17.69
C ASN A 771 26.68 -9.87 16.20
N ARG A 772 26.47 -11.06 15.62
CA ARG A 772 26.73 -11.27 14.18
C ARG A 772 25.84 -10.36 13.35
N ARG A 773 26.35 -9.91 12.20
CA ARG A 773 25.62 -9.01 11.28
C ARG A 773 24.27 -9.58 10.83
N ASP A 774 24.15 -10.90 10.71
CA ASP A 774 22.91 -11.61 10.39
C ASP A 774 21.79 -11.40 11.43
N PHE A 775 22.16 -11.20 12.70
CA PHE A 775 21.24 -11.00 13.83
C PHE A 775 20.88 -9.52 14.07
N PHE A 776 21.45 -8.58 13.31
CA PHE A 776 21.21 -7.16 13.51
C PHE A 776 19.76 -6.79 13.19
N ASN A 777 19.06 -6.14 14.13
CA ASN A 777 17.63 -5.84 13.99
C ASN A 777 17.31 -4.40 14.40
N ARG A 778 17.00 -3.54 13.42
CA ARG A 778 16.63 -2.12 13.63
C ARG A 778 15.16 -1.92 13.99
N GLN A 779 14.37 -2.98 14.14
CA GLN A 779 12.90 -2.94 14.28
C GLN A 779 12.41 -3.11 15.73
N VAL A 780 13.32 -3.16 16.70
CA VAL A 780 13.03 -3.26 18.13
C VAL A 780 13.48 -1.97 18.83
N ASP A 781 12.82 -1.62 19.93
CA ASP A 781 13.16 -0.49 20.78
C ASP A 781 14.49 -0.72 21.54
N PRO A 782 15.56 0.08 21.32
CA PRO A 782 16.83 -0.08 22.02
C PRO A 782 16.70 0.11 23.53
N ASP A 783 15.96 1.12 23.97
CA ASP A 783 15.71 1.43 25.38
C ASP A 783 15.08 0.25 26.12
N SER A 784 14.22 -0.51 25.45
CA SER A 784 13.56 -1.70 26.00
C SER A 784 14.50 -2.90 26.13
N ILE A 785 15.49 -3.02 25.23
CA ILE A 785 16.56 -4.03 25.30
C ILE A 785 17.52 -3.69 26.44
N ASP A 786 18.08 -2.48 26.47
CA ASP A 786 19.09 -2.06 27.44
C ASP A 786 18.56 -2.10 28.88
N LYS A 787 17.27 -1.81 29.08
CA LYS A 787 16.58 -1.85 30.38
C LYS A 787 15.96 -3.21 30.70
N LEU A 788 16.09 -4.21 29.82
CA LEU A 788 15.50 -5.55 29.94
C LEU A 788 13.99 -5.52 30.25
N THR A 789 13.29 -4.51 29.74
CA THR A 789 11.94 -4.11 30.20
C THR A 789 10.91 -5.21 29.96
N VAL A 790 11.02 -5.91 28.84
CA VAL A 790 10.10 -7.01 28.48
C VAL A 790 10.42 -8.28 29.27
N GLN A 791 11.70 -8.60 29.44
CA GLN A 791 12.18 -9.78 30.18
C GLN A 791 11.80 -9.68 31.66
N ARG A 792 11.92 -8.49 32.26
CA ARG A 792 11.46 -8.20 33.63
C ARG A 792 9.96 -8.37 33.80
N ARG A 793 9.14 -7.97 32.81
CA ARG A 793 7.68 -8.23 32.81
C ARG A 793 7.35 -9.72 32.70
N PHE A 794 8.07 -10.49 31.88
CA PHE A 794 7.90 -11.94 31.83
C PHE A 794 8.29 -12.61 33.16
N ALA A 795 9.41 -12.18 33.76
CA ALA A 795 9.88 -12.72 35.04
C ALA A 795 8.87 -12.50 36.18
N GLN A 796 8.32 -11.28 36.28
CA GLN A 796 7.23 -10.99 37.22
C GLN A 796 6.03 -11.92 36.96
N ARG A 797 5.57 -12.01 35.71
CA ARG A 797 4.38 -12.83 35.39
C ARG A 797 4.61 -14.32 35.64
N TRP A 798 5.82 -14.84 35.43
CA TRP A 798 6.10 -16.25 35.71
C TRP A 798 6.13 -16.53 37.22
N ALA A 799 6.70 -15.63 38.02
CA ALA A 799 6.68 -15.75 39.48
C ALA A 799 5.26 -15.70 40.08
N GLU A 800 4.30 -15.07 39.38
CA GLU A 800 2.86 -15.13 39.71
C GLU A 800 2.18 -16.46 39.30
N LEU A 801 2.71 -17.16 38.30
CA LEU A 801 2.12 -18.38 37.72
C LEU A 801 2.66 -19.66 38.36
N ASP A 802 3.97 -19.71 38.61
CA ASP A 802 4.67 -20.84 39.21
C ASP A 802 5.70 -20.31 40.23
N PRO A 803 5.27 -20.03 41.48
CA PRO A 803 6.15 -19.49 42.53
C PRO A 803 7.24 -20.46 43.00
N ALA A 804 7.24 -21.71 42.53
CA ALA A 804 8.25 -22.72 42.86
C ALA A 804 9.40 -22.78 41.85
N ALA A 805 9.26 -22.17 40.67
CA ALA A 805 10.29 -22.12 39.63
C ALA A 805 11.37 -21.06 39.94
N GLN A 806 12.64 -21.38 39.73
CA GLN A 806 13.72 -20.39 39.88
C GLN A 806 13.80 -19.48 38.65
N VAL A 807 13.26 -18.25 38.76
CA VAL A 807 13.25 -17.28 37.66
C VAL A 807 14.50 -16.39 37.65
N VAL A 808 15.13 -16.23 36.49
CA VAL A 808 16.28 -15.34 36.25
C VAL A 808 16.09 -14.51 34.96
N VAL A 809 16.66 -13.30 34.94
CA VAL A 809 16.67 -12.38 33.79
C VAL A 809 18.11 -12.12 33.37
N LEU A 810 18.44 -12.36 32.11
CA LEU A 810 19.82 -12.27 31.59
C LEU A 810 19.89 -11.40 30.32
N PRO A 811 20.95 -10.61 30.10
CA PRO A 811 21.02 -9.68 28.98
C PRO A 811 21.29 -10.35 27.62
N SER A 812 22.00 -11.49 27.56
CA SER A 812 22.32 -12.18 26.29
C SER A 812 21.90 -13.65 26.23
N VAL A 813 21.85 -14.19 25.00
CA VAL A 813 21.61 -15.62 24.74
C VAL A 813 22.77 -16.49 25.21
N ALA A 814 24.01 -16.02 25.06
CA ALA A 814 25.20 -16.71 25.55
C ALA A 814 25.19 -16.90 27.08
N GLU A 815 24.71 -15.91 27.83
CA GLU A 815 24.53 -16.04 29.29
C GLU A 815 23.39 -17.00 29.65
N ALA A 816 22.30 -17.01 28.88
CA ALA A 816 21.21 -17.99 29.05
C ALA A 816 21.69 -19.43 28.82
N ILE A 817 22.54 -19.67 27.81
CA ILE A 817 23.18 -20.96 27.58
C ILE A 817 24.18 -21.29 28.69
N GLY A 818 25.01 -20.33 29.09
CA GLY A 818 25.96 -20.49 30.18
C GLY A 818 25.29 -20.86 31.51
N HIS A 819 24.10 -20.32 31.78
CA HIS A 819 23.30 -20.71 32.94
C HIS A 819 22.70 -22.11 32.78
N ALA A 820 22.12 -22.47 31.64
CA ALA A 820 21.58 -23.81 31.42
C ALA A 820 22.67 -24.91 31.55
N ARG A 821 23.87 -24.66 31.03
CA ARG A 821 25.03 -25.57 31.14
C ARG A 821 25.52 -25.78 32.58
N GLN A 822 25.18 -24.92 33.55
CA GLN A 822 25.53 -25.13 34.97
C GLN A 822 24.84 -26.38 35.55
N PHE A 823 23.70 -26.79 34.99
CA PHE A 823 22.93 -27.94 35.46
C PHE A 823 23.31 -29.26 34.77
N ALA A 824 24.14 -29.22 33.72
CA ALA A 824 24.59 -30.40 32.98
C ALA A 824 25.52 -31.33 33.81
N VAL A 825 26.09 -30.81 34.91
CA VAL A 825 27.04 -31.53 35.78
C VAL A 825 26.33 -32.44 36.82
N GLY A 826 24.99 -32.48 36.79
CA GLY A 826 24.13 -33.00 37.87
C GLY A 826 23.86 -34.50 37.91
N GLY A 827 24.53 -35.34 37.13
CA GLY A 827 24.37 -36.80 37.11
C GLY A 827 23.12 -37.33 36.40
N GLU A 828 22.02 -36.57 36.41
CA GLU A 828 20.88 -36.73 35.49
C GLU A 828 20.95 -35.70 34.36
N THR A 829 20.55 -36.08 33.14
CA THR A 829 20.56 -35.18 31.98
C THR A 829 19.55 -34.04 32.15
N ALA A 830 20.04 -32.80 32.11
CA ALA A 830 19.21 -31.60 32.15
C ALA A 830 18.47 -31.37 30.81
N LEU A 831 17.35 -30.65 30.85
CA LEU A 831 16.38 -30.60 29.74
C LEU A 831 16.01 -29.14 29.41
N ALA A 832 16.70 -28.51 28.47
CA ALA A 832 16.51 -27.09 28.13
C ALA A 832 15.54 -26.87 26.96
N TYR A 833 14.40 -26.25 27.23
CA TYR A 833 13.40 -25.85 26.23
C TYR A 833 13.58 -24.39 25.81
N VAL A 834 13.83 -24.16 24.52
CA VAL A 834 14.11 -22.83 23.94
C VAL A 834 13.00 -22.43 22.98
N THR A 835 12.27 -21.35 23.28
CA THR A 835 11.15 -20.90 22.43
C THR A 835 10.77 -19.40 22.57
N GLY A 836 9.71 -18.98 21.88
CA GLY A 836 9.16 -17.62 21.93
C GLY A 836 9.55 -16.74 20.75
N SER A 837 10.71 -17.00 20.13
CA SER A 837 11.29 -16.19 19.07
C SER A 837 12.21 -17.00 18.16
N LEU A 838 12.04 -16.87 16.84
CA LEU A 838 12.98 -17.43 15.84
C LEU A 838 14.37 -16.78 15.93
N HIS A 839 14.48 -15.55 16.44
CA HIS A 839 15.78 -14.90 16.67
C HIS A 839 16.49 -15.47 17.91
N LEU A 840 15.77 -15.84 18.96
CA LEU A 840 16.35 -16.51 20.13
C LEU A 840 16.88 -17.89 19.72
N VAL A 841 16.04 -18.67 19.02
CA VAL A 841 16.40 -19.99 18.48
C VAL A 841 17.61 -19.89 17.54
N GLY A 842 17.65 -18.89 16.65
CA GLY A 842 18.80 -18.62 15.80
C GLY A 842 20.09 -18.31 16.56
N GLY A 843 19.99 -17.46 17.60
CA GLY A 843 21.11 -17.15 18.50
C GLY A 843 21.62 -18.38 19.25
N VAL A 844 20.71 -19.24 19.74
CA VAL A 844 21.08 -20.48 20.43
C VAL A 844 21.77 -21.46 19.48
N LEU A 845 21.16 -21.75 18.32
CA LEU A 845 21.73 -22.65 17.32
C LEU A 845 23.12 -22.17 16.86
N SER A 846 23.32 -20.87 16.67
CA SER A 846 24.63 -20.31 16.28
C SER A 846 25.71 -20.43 17.35
N ILE A 847 25.37 -20.68 18.62
CA ILE A 847 26.32 -20.93 19.71
C ILE A 847 26.56 -22.44 19.89
N LEU A 848 25.50 -23.26 19.78
CA LEU A 848 25.60 -24.72 19.90
C LEU A 848 26.29 -25.39 18.70
N GLU A 849 26.32 -24.73 17.54
CA GLU A 849 26.95 -25.25 16.30
C GLU A 849 28.26 -24.52 15.94
N GLU A 850 28.83 -23.76 16.88
CA GLU A 850 30.10 -23.00 16.74
C GLU A 850 30.22 -22.17 15.43
N ALA A 851 29.08 -21.69 14.91
CA ALA A 851 28.92 -20.81 13.75
C ALA A 851 29.37 -21.32 12.35
N ASP A 852 30.15 -22.40 12.24
CA ASP A 852 30.73 -22.93 10.98
C ASP A 852 29.79 -23.86 10.16
N ALA A 853 28.58 -24.15 10.64
CA ALA A 853 27.72 -25.22 10.13
C ALA A 853 26.86 -24.90 8.86
N LEU A 854 27.26 -23.97 7.95
CA LEU A 854 26.43 -23.48 6.81
C LEU A 854 27.17 -23.19 5.50
#